data_AF-G9PKQ1-F1
#
_entry.id   AF-G9PKQ1-F1
#
_cell.length_a   1.000
_cell.length_b   1.000
_cell.length_c   1.000
_cell.angle_alpha   90.00
_cell.angle_beta   90.00
_cell.angle_gamma   90.00
#
_symmetry.space_group_name_H-M   'P 1'
#
loop_
_entity.id
_entity.type
_entity.pdbx_description
1 polymer ?
#
loop_
_entity_poly.entity_id
_entity_poly.type
_entity_poly.pdbx_seq_one_letter_code
_entity_poly.pdbx_strand_id
1 'polypeptide(L)'
;MLSVRGVTRSVLDAVLARVPGSERISVGVSNGLQAHILSGRPADLERVVTALEAAAARSAKARKDRRRGGAVLAPVTEFLTTSVPFHTPLLASAVDDVAAWAAACDLDEKLARDLATAVLIDPVDWPGLVTGALKTGSAAPVRTVLDLGPGNVLVRLTEGVVAGTGTTVVPAGTAKAIDDLDRAGAAPQPSVDRSRFAPRITRLPDGRLTLDTAFTRLTGRSAVLLAGMTPTTVDPAIVAAAANAGYWAELAGGGQTTPAVLAENLEGLEEALEPGRTAAFNAMFMDRYLWNLHLGTQRLLSKARAGGAPIDGITISAGIPELDEATALLERLHAEGFPYIAFKPGTVDQIRQVLAIARAVPDSPVIIQIEDGHAGGHHSWEDLDTMLLATYDAIRAVNNAVLVVGGGIGTPARAADYLTGRWAEAYGTAAAPVDGVMIGTAAMTCLEAKTNDDVKQLLVDTPGIPEDSGIEGGWVASGESIGGMTSGLSHLRADLYEIDNSSARASRLIQELAGDETAMAARRQEMIDALAKTAKPYFGDVEEMTYLQWATRYAELCVAPHDGRSATRADWADEGWYDRFIDLLHRIEARLSQADHGEIPTLFADYDAVIDSDAALAALAERYPSAASTLVEPVDAAWFVDLCRKHPKPVPFVPVVDADILRWWGTDSLWQSQDPRYTADQVRIIPGPVAVAGITTINEPVGELLGRFETAAVDALRDAGTGEQEAAGRLGA
;
A
#
# COMPACT_ATOMS: atom_id res chain seq x y z
N MET A 1 -20.70 14.84 -34.88
CA MET A 1 -19.98 15.15 -33.61
C MET A 1 -19.52 13.83 -33.00
N LEU A 2 -18.44 13.84 -32.21
CA LEU A 2 -17.84 12.64 -31.60
C LEU A 2 -17.86 12.78 -30.07
N SER A 3 -18.50 11.85 -29.37
CA SER A 3 -18.37 11.70 -27.93
C SER A 3 -17.06 10.98 -27.61
N VAL A 4 -16.30 11.53 -26.66
CA VAL A 4 -15.06 10.96 -26.11
C VAL A 4 -15.21 10.88 -24.60
N ARG A 5 -15.21 9.66 -24.05
CA ARG A 5 -15.33 9.40 -22.61
C ARG A 5 -14.09 8.69 -22.08
N GLY A 6 -13.81 8.79 -20.77
CA GLY A 6 -12.68 8.14 -20.11
C GLY A 6 -11.34 8.85 -20.31
N VAL A 7 -11.36 10.13 -20.70
CA VAL A 7 -10.16 10.92 -20.99
C VAL A 7 -10.31 12.31 -20.38
N THR A 8 -9.38 12.72 -19.52
CA THR A 8 -9.36 14.08 -18.97
C THR A 8 -9.10 15.11 -20.06
N ARG A 9 -9.49 16.37 -19.82
CA ARG A 9 -9.26 17.44 -20.80
C ARG A 9 -7.78 17.60 -21.17
N SER A 10 -6.88 17.53 -20.19
CA SER A 10 -5.43 17.62 -20.40
C SER A 10 -4.90 16.50 -21.31
N VAL A 11 -5.32 15.26 -21.09
CA VAL A 11 -4.93 14.11 -21.92
C VAL A 11 -5.51 14.26 -23.33
N LEU A 12 -6.77 14.69 -23.45
CA LEU A 12 -7.41 14.91 -24.74
C LEU A 12 -6.67 15.99 -25.55
N ASP A 13 -6.34 17.12 -24.92
CA ASP A 13 -5.61 18.21 -25.56
C ASP A 13 -4.20 17.76 -26.00
N ALA A 14 -3.50 16.94 -25.19
CA ALA A 14 -2.20 16.37 -25.55
C ALA A 14 -2.29 15.39 -26.75
N VAL A 15 -3.40 14.66 -26.87
CA VAL A 15 -3.66 13.82 -28.05
C VAL A 15 -3.98 14.68 -29.27
N LEU A 16 -4.86 15.68 -29.13
CA LEU A 16 -5.24 16.59 -30.21
C LEU A 16 -4.04 17.36 -30.78
N ALA A 17 -3.09 17.78 -29.94
CA ALA A 17 -1.86 18.45 -30.36
C ALA A 17 -1.00 17.60 -31.32
N ARG A 18 -1.19 16.28 -31.33
CA ARG A 18 -0.46 15.33 -32.20
C ARG A 18 -1.27 14.93 -33.44
N VAL A 19 -2.53 15.33 -33.54
CA VAL A 19 -3.41 15.01 -34.68
C VAL A 19 -3.27 16.10 -35.75
N PRO A 20 -2.82 15.77 -36.99
CA PRO A 20 -2.74 16.75 -38.06
C PRO A 20 -4.11 17.30 -38.43
N GLY A 21 -4.28 18.62 -38.33
CA GLY A 21 -5.54 19.29 -38.64
C GLY A 21 -6.46 19.51 -37.43
N SER A 22 -5.98 19.29 -36.21
CA SER A 22 -6.77 19.45 -34.98
C SER A 22 -7.21 20.88 -34.70
N GLU A 23 -6.56 21.88 -35.30
CA GLU A 23 -6.98 23.28 -35.24
C GLU A 23 -8.37 23.54 -35.84
N ARG A 24 -8.88 22.59 -36.64
CA ARG A 24 -10.22 22.62 -37.24
C ARG A 24 -11.28 21.90 -36.40
N ILE A 25 -10.90 21.36 -35.24
CA ILE A 25 -11.78 20.64 -34.31
C ILE A 25 -12.04 21.53 -33.10
N SER A 26 -13.29 21.60 -32.67
CA SER A 26 -13.71 22.29 -31.46
C SER A 26 -14.07 21.26 -30.39
N VAL A 27 -13.63 21.47 -29.15
CA VAL A 27 -14.24 20.80 -27.98
C VAL A 27 -15.53 21.55 -27.69
N GLY A 28 -16.61 21.12 -28.34
CA GLY A 28 -17.88 21.84 -28.34
C GLY A 28 -18.65 21.72 -27.03
N VAL A 29 -18.62 20.54 -26.39
CA VAL A 29 -19.30 20.32 -25.11
C VAL A 29 -18.38 19.56 -24.16
N SER A 30 -18.25 20.05 -22.92
CA SER A 30 -17.65 19.31 -21.81
C SER A 30 -18.79 18.84 -20.91
N ASN A 31 -19.08 17.55 -20.95
CA ASN A 31 -20.16 16.90 -20.18
C ASN A 31 -19.72 16.52 -18.75
N GLY A 32 -18.42 16.56 -18.48
CA GLY A 32 -17.78 16.17 -17.23
C GLY A 32 -16.26 16.26 -17.39
N LEU A 33 -15.51 15.96 -16.33
CA LEU A 33 -14.04 16.00 -16.39
C LEU A 33 -13.43 15.04 -17.40
N GLN A 34 -14.05 13.88 -17.58
CA GLN A 34 -13.59 12.83 -18.48
C GLN A 34 -14.55 12.55 -19.64
N ALA A 35 -15.49 13.45 -19.92
CA ALA A 35 -16.52 13.28 -20.94
C ALA A 35 -16.65 14.54 -21.79
N HIS A 36 -16.24 14.45 -23.05
CA HIS A 36 -16.13 15.57 -23.98
C HIS A 36 -16.83 15.24 -25.30
N ILE A 37 -17.37 16.25 -25.96
CA ILE A 37 -17.92 16.15 -27.31
C ILE A 37 -17.08 17.02 -28.24
N LEU A 38 -16.52 16.38 -29.26
CA LEU A 38 -15.77 17.02 -30.32
C LEU A 38 -16.67 17.33 -31.52
N SER A 39 -16.51 18.54 -32.05
CA SER A 39 -17.23 19.04 -33.21
C SER A 39 -16.24 19.41 -34.31
N GLY A 40 -16.53 18.96 -35.54
CA GLY A 40 -15.64 19.14 -36.67
C GLY A 40 -16.10 18.30 -37.86
N ARG A 41 -15.27 18.29 -38.91
CA ARG A 41 -15.53 17.45 -40.09
C ARG A 41 -15.31 15.98 -39.75
N PRO A 42 -16.12 15.05 -40.29
CA PRO A 42 -16.02 13.62 -39.95
C PRO A 42 -14.60 13.04 -40.10
N ALA A 43 -13.92 13.34 -41.21
CA ALA A 43 -12.56 12.86 -41.47
C ALA A 43 -11.52 13.38 -40.45
N ASP A 44 -11.72 14.57 -39.88
CA ASP A 44 -10.83 15.10 -38.85
C ASP A 44 -11.10 14.40 -37.50
N LEU A 45 -12.37 14.11 -37.19
CA LEU A 45 -12.77 13.37 -35.98
C LEU A 45 -12.30 11.90 -36.00
N GLU A 46 -12.35 11.23 -37.15
CA GLU A 46 -11.83 9.87 -37.32
C GLU A 46 -10.34 9.77 -36.99
N ARG A 47 -9.54 10.79 -37.34
CA ARG A 47 -8.12 10.84 -36.98
C ARG A 47 -7.91 10.92 -35.47
N VAL A 48 -8.80 11.62 -34.76
CA VAL A 48 -8.76 11.69 -33.29
C VAL A 48 -9.05 10.33 -32.68
N VAL A 49 -10.02 9.58 -33.21
CA VAL A 49 -10.31 8.20 -32.77
C VAL A 49 -9.05 7.34 -32.89
N THR A 50 -8.42 7.30 -34.07
CA THR A 50 -7.18 6.53 -34.28
C THR A 50 -6.06 6.94 -33.31
N ALA A 51 -5.91 8.23 -33.04
CA ALA A 51 -4.88 8.73 -32.13
C ALA A 51 -5.15 8.34 -30.66
N LEU A 52 -6.42 8.37 -30.23
CA LEU A 52 -6.86 7.91 -28.92
C LEU A 52 -6.66 6.40 -28.74
N GLU A 53 -7.01 5.59 -29.74
CA GLU A 53 -6.78 4.14 -29.74
C GLU A 53 -5.28 3.83 -29.62
N ALA A 54 -4.43 4.53 -30.38
CA ALA A 54 -2.99 4.36 -30.31
C ALA A 54 -2.42 4.78 -28.93
N ALA A 55 -2.98 5.83 -28.31
CA ALA A 55 -2.60 6.23 -26.95
C ALA A 55 -3.03 5.21 -25.90
N ALA A 56 -4.25 4.68 -26.01
CA ALA A 56 -4.76 3.61 -25.15
C ALA A 56 -3.89 2.36 -25.22
N ALA A 57 -3.54 1.92 -26.43
CA ALA A 57 -2.66 0.76 -26.64
C ALA A 57 -1.27 0.96 -26.01
N ARG A 58 -0.69 2.17 -26.10
CA ARG A 58 0.58 2.49 -25.43
C ARG A 58 0.46 2.45 -23.91
N SER A 59 -0.62 3.02 -23.35
CA SER A 59 -0.88 3.01 -21.91
C SER A 59 -1.07 1.58 -21.38
N ALA A 60 -1.88 0.76 -22.06
CA ALA A 60 -2.10 -0.64 -21.71
C ALA A 60 -0.80 -1.46 -21.77
N LYS A 61 0.02 -1.23 -22.80
CA LYS A 61 1.34 -1.87 -22.91
C LYS A 61 2.25 -1.45 -21.76
N ALA A 62 2.33 -0.16 -21.43
CA ALA A 62 3.14 0.31 -20.31
C ALA A 62 2.71 -0.29 -18.96
N ARG A 63 1.41 -0.46 -18.73
CA ARG A 63 0.87 -1.14 -17.52
C ARG A 63 1.27 -2.61 -17.49
N LYS A 64 1.12 -3.33 -18.62
CA LYS A 64 1.52 -4.74 -18.74
C LYS A 64 3.02 -4.93 -18.53
N ASP A 65 3.82 -4.01 -19.06
CA ASP A 65 5.28 -4.01 -18.95
C ASP A 65 5.77 -3.44 -17.60
N ARG A 66 4.87 -3.18 -16.63
CA ARG A 66 5.19 -2.66 -15.28
C ARG A 66 5.99 -1.34 -15.30
N ARG A 67 5.67 -0.47 -16.25
CA ARG A 67 6.27 0.88 -16.40
C ARG A 67 5.40 2.01 -15.88
N ARG A 68 4.13 1.71 -15.58
CA ARG A 68 3.19 2.63 -14.92
C ARG A 68 2.28 1.82 -14.01
N GLY A 69 1.87 2.40 -12.89
CA GLY A 69 0.71 1.94 -12.13
C GLY A 69 -0.55 2.73 -12.46
N GLY A 70 -1.56 2.54 -11.62
CA GLY A 70 -2.87 3.19 -11.73
C GLY A 70 -3.68 2.78 -12.96
N ALA A 71 -4.72 3.56 -13.23
CA ALA A 71 -5.63 3.33 -14.35
C ALA A 71 -4.93 3.43 -15.71
N VAL A 72 -5.29 2.53 -16.62
CA VAL A 72 -4.90 2.62 -18.04
C VAL A 72 -5.82 3.58 -18.77
N LEU A 73 -5.29 4.27 -19.79
CA LEU A 73 -6.11 5.07 -20.68
C LEU A 73 -7.05 4.14 -21.48
N ALA A 74 -8.35 4.25 -21.21
CA ALA A 74 -9.40 3.45 -21.84
C ALA A 74 -10.49 4.36 -22.44
N PRO A 75 -10.20 5.06 -23.55
CA PRO A 75 -11.11 6.00 -24.16
C PRO A 75 -12.29 5.26 -24.79
N VAL A 76 -13.50 5.76 -24.61
CA VAL A 76 -14.69 5.30 -25.33
C VAL A 76 -15.11 6.40 -26.30
N THR A 77 -15.02 6.11 -27.59
CA THR A 77 -15.34 7.04 -28.66
C THR A 77 -16.59 6.61 -29.41
N GLU A 78 -17.56 7.50 -29.55
CA GLU A 78 -18.85 7.19 -30.19
C GLU A 78 -19.33 8.39 -31.02
N PHE A 79 -19.63 8.19 -32.30
CA PHE A 79 -20.23 9.23 -33.12
C PHE A 79 -21.68 9.44 -32.71
N LEU A 80 -22.03 10.69 -32.38
CA LEU A 80 -23.40 11.04 -32.04
C LEU A 80 -24.26 11.02 -33.32
N THR A 81 -25.53 10.61 -33.18
CA THR A 81 -26.55 10.61 -34.25
C THR A 81 -27.04 12.03 -34.56
N THR A 82 -26.12 12.93 -34.86
CA THR A 82 -26.37 14.31 -35.31
C THR A 82 -25.62 14.55 -36.61
N SER A 83 -26.31 15.12 -37.58
CA SER A 83 -25.76 15.49 -38.90
C SER A 83 -25.06 16.85 -38.90
N VAL A 84 -25.18 17.62 -37.82
CA VAL A 84 -24.67 19.00 -37.72
C VAL A 84 -23.59 19.08 -36.63
N PRO A 85 -22.44 19.74 -36.88
CA PRO A 85 -21.41 19.93 -35.88
C PRO A 85 -21.74 21.14 -34.99
N PHE A 86 -22.64 21.02 -34.00
CA PHE A 86 -22.94 22.13 -33.09
C PHE A 86 -21.72 22.56 -32.26
N HIS A 87 -21.77 23.77 -31.68
CA HIS A 87 -20.70 24.33 -30.86
C HIS A 87 -19.35 24.39 -31.59
N THR A 88 -19.35 24.99 -32.79
CA THR A 88 -18.16 25.13 -33.62
C THR A 88 -18.20 26.42 -34.46
N PRO A 89 -17.04 27.05 -34.73
CA PRO A 89 -16.95 28.19 -35.63
C PRO A 89 -17.39 27.89 -37.08
N LEU A 90 -17.47 26.62 -37.50
CA LEU A 90 -17.96 26.25 -38.84
C LEU A 90 -19.40 26.70 -39.12
N LEU A 91 -20.18 27.00 -38.09
CA LEU A 91 -21.59 27.41 -38.20
C LEU A 91 -21.79 28.93 -38.13
N ALA A 92 -20.72 29.74 -38.22
CA ALA A 92 -20.80 31.19 -38.10
C ALA A 92 -21.80 31.83 -39.07
N SER A 93 -21.82 31.42 -40.35
CA SER A 93 -22.78 31.95 -41.32
C SER A 93 -24.23 31.60 -40.99
N ALA A 94 -24.48 30.47 -40.32
CA ALA A 94 -25.83 30.07 -39.94
C ALA A 94 -26.40 30.96 -38.83
N VAL A 95 -25.56 31.57 -37.98
CA VAL A 95 -26.00 32.58 -36.99
C VAL A 95 -26.55 33.82 -37.70
N ASP A 96 -25.89 34.25 -38.78
CA ASP A 96 -26.36 35.38 -39.58
C ASP A 96 -27.70 35.09 -40.26
N ASP A 97 -27.87 33.88 -40.80
CA ASP A 97 -29.13 33.43 -41.39
C ASP A 97 -30.26 33.41 -40.33
N VAL A 98 -30.00 32.90 -39.12
CA VAL A 98 -31.01 32.88 -38.04
C VAL A 98 -31.44 34.29 -37.63
N ALA A 99 -30.50 35.23 -37.49
CA ALA A 99 -30.81 36.62 -37.17
C ALA A 99 -31.67 37.26 -38.27
N ALA A 100 -31.32 37.05 -39.54
CA ALA A 100 -32.08 37.56 -40.68
C ALA A 100 -33.50 36.98 -40.74
N TRP A 101 -33.68 35.69 -40.45
CA TRP A 101 -35.00 35.06 -40.40
C TRP A 101 -35.84 35.52 -39.22
N ALA A 102 -35.23 35.72 -38.05
CA ALA A 102 -35.90 36.28 -36.88
C ALA A 102 -36.44 37.68 -37.17
N ALA A 103 -35.62 38.54 -37.78
CA ALA A 103 -36.02 39.87 -38.21
C ALA A 103 -37.17 39.82 -39.24
N ALA A 104 -37.10 38.91 -40.22
CA ALA A 104 -38.17 38.73 -41.20
C ALA A 104 -39.50 38.23 -40.61
N CYS A 105 -39.48 37.65 -39.40
CA CYS A 105 -40.65 37.14 -38.69
C CYS A 105 -41.11 38.06 -37.54
N ASP A 106 -40.58 39.29 -37.44
CA ASP A 106 -40.84 40.23 -36.34
C ASP A 106 -40.49 39.69 -34.93
N LEU A 107 -39.45 38.84 -34.84
CA LEU A 107 -38.87 38.39 -33.57
C LEU A 107 -37.67 39.26 -33.16
N ASP A 108 -37.28 39.22 -31.88
CA ASP A 108 -36.10 39.95 -31.38
C ASP A 108 -34.82 39.40 -32.01
N GLU A 109 -34.28 40.14 -32.98
CA GLU A 109 -33.07 39.79 -33.73
C GLU A 109 -31.86 39.61 -32.83
N LYS A 110 -31.69 40.49 -31.82
CA LYS A 110 -30.53 40.45 -30.93
C LYS A 110 -30.58 39.20 -30.07
N LEU A 111 -31.72 38.94 -29.44
CA LEU A 111 -31.90 37.72 -28.64
C LEU A 111 -31.75 36.46 -29.50
N ALA A 112 -32.29 36.45 -30.72
CA ALA A 112 -32.14 35.33 -31.65
C ALA A 112 -30.67 35.09 -32.01
N ARG A 113 -29.90 36.14 -32.28
CA ARG A 113 -28.47 36.05 -32.54
C ARG A 113 -27.69 35.55 -31.32
N ASP A 114 -27.99 36.05 -30.14
CA ASP A 114 -27.34 35.65 -28.88
C ASP A 114 -27.60 34.14 -28.62
N LEU A 115 -28.84 33.68 -28.76
CA LEU A 115 -29.20 32.26 -28.62
C LEU A 115 -28.62 31.37 -29.71
N ALA A 116 -28.62 31.83 -30.96
CA ALA A 116 -28.01 31.10 -32.08
C ALA A 116 -26.50 30.95 -31.89
N THR A 117 -25.81 31.99 -31.39
CA THR A 117 -24.38 31.93 -31.07
C THR A 117 -24.13 30.91 -29.96
N ALA A 118 -24.92 30.94 -28.89
CA ALA A 118 -24.81 30.00 -27.76
C ALA A 118 -25.00 28.52 -28.16
N VAL A 119 -25.88 28.24 -29.13
CA VAL A 119 -26.18 26.86 -29.59
C VAL A 119 -25.25 26.40 -30.73
N LEU A 120 -24.95 27.28 -31.68
CA LEU A 120 -24.23 26.91 -32.90
C LEU A 120 -22.71 27.03 -32.76
N ILE A 121 -22.22 28.00 -31.98
CA ILE A 121 -20.80 28.35 -31.94
C ILE A 121 -20.19 28.11 -30.56
N ASP A 122 -20.76 28.69 -29.50
CA ASP A 122 -20.12 28.76 -28.20
C ASP A 122 -19.97 27.37 -27.57
N PRO A 123 -18.84 27.08 -26.91
CA PRO A 123 -18.65 25.84 -26.20
C PRO A 123 -19.51 25.78 -24.92
N VAL A 124 -19.94 24.59 -24.55
CA VAL A 124 -20.73 24.33 -23.34
C VAL A 124 -19.90 23.63 -22.29
N ASP A 125 -19.79 24.22 -21.10
CA ASP A 125 -19.26 23.59 -19.88
C ASP A 125 -20.43 23.16 -18.97
N TRP A 126 -20.89 21.92 -19.13
CA TRP A 126 -22.06 21.43 -18.41
C TRP A 126 -21.86 21.39 -16.88
N PRO A 127 -20.74 20.86 -16.34
CA PRO A 127 -20.46 20.92 -14.91
C PRO A 127 -20.45 22.34 -14.34
N GLY A 128 -19.83 23.29 -15.05
CA GLY A 128 -19.79 24.69 -14.65
C GLY A 128 -21.19 25.31 -14.59
N LEU A 129 -22.02 25.06 -15.60
CA LEU A 129 -23.41 25.54 -15.66
C LEU A 129 -24.27 24.99 -14.53
N VAL A 130 -24.23 23.66 -14.31
CA VAL A 130 -24.99 23.01 -13.22
C VAL A 130 -24.53 23.55 -11.87
N THR A 131 -23.23 23.59 -11.61
CA THR A 131 -22.69 24.08 -10.33
C THR A 131 -23.05 25.55 -10.09
N GLY A 132 -22.98 26.39 -11.12
CA GLY A 132 -23.38 27.80 -11.05
C GLY A 132 -24.87 27.96 -10.75
N ALA A 133 -25.72 27.18 -11.42
CA ALA A 133 -27.16 27.18 -11.18
C ALA A 133 -27.52 26.77 -9.75
N LEU A 134 -26.88 25.72 -9.22
CA LEU A 134 -27.12 25.23 -7.85
C LEU A 134 -26.66 26.22 -6.77
N LYS A 135 -25.72 27.13 -7.07
CA LYS A 135 -25.28 28.20 -6.16
C LYS A 135 -26.20 29.43 -6.19
N THR A 136 -27.05 29.57 -7.21
CA THR A 136 -27.86 30.77 -7.42
C THR A 136 -29.22 30.63 -6.73
N GLY A 137 -29.52 31.50 -5.75
CA GLY A 137 -30.90 31.71 -5.29
C GLY A 137 -31.32 31.17 -3.91
N SER A 138 -30.43 30.61 -3.08
CA SER A 138 -30.74 30.27 -1.69
C SER A 138 -29.48 30.08 -0.83
N ALA A 139 -29.58 30.37 0.48
CA ALA A 139 -28.56 30.00 1.47
C ALA A 139 -28.55 28.48 1.78
N ALA A 140 -29.62 27.76 1.42
CA ALA A 140 -29.75 26.33 1.62
C ALA A 140 -29.34 25.53 0.36
N PRO A 141 -28.69 24.35 0.51
CA PRO A 141 -28.32 23.52 -0.63
C PRO A 141 -29.54 23.06 -1.43
N VAL A 142 -29.45 23.11 -2.76
CA VAL A 142 -30.46 22.56 -3.66
C VAL A 142 -30.44 21.03 -3.56
N ARG A 143 -31.56 20.44 -3.12
CA ARG A 143 -31.69 18.99 -2.91
C ARG A 143 -32.28 18.23 -4.09
N THR A 144 -32.91 18.93 -5.03
CA THR A 144 -33.59 18.31 -6.17
C THR A 144 -33.33 19.10 -7.44
N VAL A 145 -32.98 18.40 -8.52
CA VAL A 145 -32.92 18.93 -9.88
C VAL A 145 -33.93 18.18 -10.73
N LEU A 146 -34.83 18.90 -11.39
CA LEU A 146 -35.81 18.31 -12.31
C LEU A 146 -35.27 18.42 -13.75
N ASP A 147 -35.22 17.27 -14.43
CA ASP A 147 -34.83 17.21 -15.84
C ASP A 147 -36.08 17.03 -16.72
N LEU A 148 -36.40 18.06 -17.50
CA LEU A 148 -37.53 18.08 -18.42
C LEU A 148 -37.15 17.69 -19.86
N GLY A 149 -35.88 17.32 -20.08
CA GLY A 149 -35.34 16.98 -21.37
C GLY A 149 -35.80 15.60 -21.87
N PRO A 150 -35.68 15.34 -23.18
CA PRO A 150 -36.05 14.04 -23.74
C PRO A 150 -35.12 12.93 -23.26
N GLY A 151 -35.70 11.83 -22.77
CA GLY A 151 -34.95 10.67 -22.29
C GLY A 151 -34.17 10.94 -21.00
N ASN A 152 -33.12 10.17 -20.75
CA ASN A 152 -32.36 10.19 -19.49
C ASN A 152 -30.87 10.53 -19.67
N VAL A 153 -30.48 11.07 -20.83
CA VAL A 153 -29.07 11.38 -21.09
C VAL A 153 -28.59 12.49 -20.16
N LEU A 154 -29.33 13.60 -20.12
CA LEU A 154 -28.96 14.77 -19.33
C LEU A 154 -29.08 14.50 -17.81
N VAL A 155 -30.02 13.63 -17.41
CA VAL A 155 -30.11 13.09 -16.05
C VAL A 155 -28.79 12.48 -15.62
N ARG A 156 -28.27 11.49 -16.37
CA ARG A 156 -27.02 10.78 -16.04
C ARG A 156 -25.80 11.70 -16.02
N LEU A 157 -25.74 12.68 -16.93
CA LEU A 157 -24.66 13.66 -16.95
C LEU A 157 -24.69 14.54 -15.70
N THR A 158 -25.89 15.00 -15.32
CA THR A 158 -26.09 15.84 -14.14
C THR A 158 -25.84 15.07 -12.85
N GLU A 159 -26.27 13.80 -12.77
CA GLU A 159 -25.97 12.90 -11.65
C GLU A 159 -24.47 12.79 -11.39
N GLY A 160 -23.66 12.71 -12.45
CA GLY A 160 -22.20 12.70 -12.34
C GLY A 160 -21.63 13.98 -11.74
N VAL A 161 -22.21 15.14 -12.07
CA VAL A 161 -21.79 16.46 -11.54
C VAL A 161 -22.17 16.62 -10.07
N VAL A 162 -23.36 16.15 -9.68
CA VAL A 162 -23.88 16.29 -8.30
C VAL A 162 -23.59 15.07 -7.43
N ALA A 163 -22.76 14.15 -7.90
CA ALA A 163 -22.41 12.95 -7.17
C ALA A 163 -21.84 13.30 -5.79
N GLY A 164 -22.45 12.74 -4.74
CA GLY A 164 -22.03 12.93 -3.36
C GLY A 164 -22.50 14.21 -2.67
N THR A 165 -23.20 15.13 -3.36
CA THR A 165 -23.71 16.38 -2.74
C THR A 165 -25.04 16.19 -2.01
N GLY A 166 -25.66 15.01 -2.10
CA GLY A 166 -27.03 14.76 -1.64
C GLY A 166 -28.10 15.43 -2.50
N THR A 167 -27.75 15.98 -3.67
CA THR A 167 -28.71 16.47 -4.66
C THR A 167 -29.19 15.31 -5.52
N THR A 168 -30.51 15.15 -5.63
CA THR A 168 -31.14 14.09 -6.43
C THR A 168 -31.60 14.65 -7.77
N VAL A 169 -31.23 14.01 -8.87
CA VAL A 169 -31.70 14.38 -10.21
C VAL A 169 -32.94 13.54 -10.54
N VAL A 170 -34.01 14.20 -10.92
CA VAL A 170 -35.33 13.59 -11.10
C VAL A 170 -35.77 13.73 -12.55
N PRO A 171 -35.91 12.62 -13.31
CA PRO A 171 -36.43 12.66 -14.66
C PRO A 171 -37.91 13.05 -14.65
N ALA A 172 -38.29 14.03 -15.46
CA ALA A 172 -39.66 14.50 -15.64
C ALA A 172 -39.97 14.87 -17.11
N GLY A 173 -39.11 14.49 -18.06
CA GLY A 173 -39.29 14.77 -19.49
C GLY A 173 -40.15 13.77 -20.27
N THR A 174 -40.69 12.73 -19.64
CA THR A 174 -41.56 11.73 -20.30
C THR A 174 -42.85 11.51 -19.51
N ALA A 175 -43.95 11.18 -20.20
CA ALA A 175 -45.23 10.89 -19.56
C ALA A 175 -45.10 9.78 -18.50
N LYS A 176 -44.36 8.71 -18.81
CA LYS A 176 -44.08 7.62 -17.87
C LYS A 176 -43.38 8.12 -16.60
N ALA A 177 -42.35 8.97 -16.73
CA ALA A 177 -41.63 9.49 -15.58
C ALA A 177 -42.51 10.39 -14.71
N ILE A 178 -43.38 11.18 -15.34
CA ILE A 178 -44.39 11.99 -14.63
C ILE A 178 -45.39 11.09 -13.90
N ASP A 179 -45.93 10.05 -14.54
CA ASP A 179 -46.84 9.08 -13.92
C ASP A 179 -46.18 8.33 -12.74
N ASP A 180 -44.89 8.00 -12.88
CA ASP A 180 -44.10 7.37 -11.82
C ASP A 180 -43.92 8.31 -10.61
N LEU A 181 -43.80 9.62 -10.83
CA LEU A 181 -43.72 10.65 -9.79
C LEU A 181 -45.07 10.97 -9.14
N ASP A 182 -46.18 10.88 -9.89
CA ASP A 182 -47.54 11.15 -9.40
C ASP A 182 -48.14 9.96 -8.61
N ARG A 183 -47.52 8.77 -8.70
CA ARG A 183 -47.94 7.58 -7.94
C ARG A 183 -47.93 7.87 -6.44
N ALA A 184 -49.05 7.58 -5.76
CA ALA A 184 -49.14 7.73 -4.31
C ALA A 184 -48.00 7.01 -3.57
N GLY A 185 -47.25 7.75 -2.76
CA GLY A 185 -46.08 7.25 -2.02
C GLY A 185 -44.77 7.21 -2.82
N ALA A 186 -44.77 7.64 -4.08
CA ALA A 186 -43.54 7.80 -4.84
C ALA A 186 -42.70 8.94 -4.27
N ALA A 187 -41.44 8.63 -3.98
CA ALA A 187 -40.42 9.60 -3.63
C ALA A 187 -39.15 9.23 -4.39
N PRO A 188 -38.46 10.20 -5.01
CA PRO A 188 -37.14 9.96 -5.58
C PRO A 188 -36.20 9.36 -4.53
N GLN A 189 -35.44 8.34 -4.92
CA GLN A 189 -34.39 7.77 -4.08
C GLN A 189 -33.32 8.85 -3.81
N PRO A 190 -33.06 9.22 -2.55
CA PRO A 190 -32.05 10.22 -2.25
C PRO A 190 -30.66 9.75 -2.69
N SER A 191 -29.89 10.65 -3.30
CA SER A 191 -28.47 10.39 -3.55
C SER A 191 -27.65 10.39 -2.25
N VAL A 192 -26.45 9.79 -2.29
CA VAL A 192 -25.52 9.82 -1.17
C VAL A 192 -25.09 11.25 -0.89
N ASP A 193 -25.18 11.65 0.38
CA ASP A 193 -24.67 12.94 0.87
C ASP A 193 -23.37 12.68 1.64
N ARG A 194 -22.23 12.89 0.98
CA ARG A 194 -20.90 12.60 1.54
C ARG A 194 -20.55 13.50 2.71
N SER A 195 -21.19 14.68 2.82
CA SER A 195 -20.96 15.60 3.94
C SER A 195 -21.35 14.99 5.30
N ARG A 196 -22.18 13.95 5.32
CA ARG A 196 -22.53 13.20 6.53
C ARG A 196 -21.34 12.46 7.15
N PHE A 197 -20.31 12.17 6.36
CA PHE A 197 -19.10 11.49 6.80
C PHE A 197 -17.96 12.46 7.09
N ALA A 198 -18.17 13.77 6.96
CA ALA A 198 -17.16 14.76 7.27
C ALA A 198 -16.74 14.66 8.75
N PRO A 199 -15.43 14.68 9.04
CA PRO A 199 -14.93 14.62 10.40
C PRO A 199 -15.35 15.87 11.18
N ARG A 200 -15.47 15.73 12.50
CA ARG A 200 -15.70 16.84 13.42
C ARG A 200 -14.49 17.04 14.33
N ILE A 201 -14.43 18.20 14.98
CA ILE A 201 -13.43 18.48 15.99
C ILE A 201 -14.04 18.23 17.37
N THR A 202 -13.34 17.43 18.17
CA THR A 202 -13.68 17.21 19.58
C THR A 202 -12.63 17.82 20.48
N ARG A 203 -13.06 18.40 21.59
CA ARG A 203 -12.21 18.87 22.68
C ARG A 203 -12.31 17.90 23.85
N LEU A 204 -11.18 17.32 24.21
CA LEU A 204 -11.07 16.38 25.33
C LEU A 204 -11.01 17.12 26.67
N PRO A 205 -11.26 16.44 27.81
CA PRO A 205 -11.24 17.06 29.14
C PRO A 205 -9.90 17.72 29.52
N ASP A 206 -8.80 17.26 28.94
CA ASP A 206 -7.45 17.82 29.11
C ASP A 206 -7.17 19.04 28.20
N GLY A 207 -8.14 19.43 27.36
CA GLY A 207 -8.06 20.55 26.44
C GLY A 207 -7.51 20.22 25.05
N ARG A 208 -7.04 19.00 24.79
CA ARG A 208 -6.56 18.60 23.45
C ARG A 208 -7.71 18.60 22.43
N LEU A 209 -7.36 18.96 21.19
CA LEU A 209 -8.26 18.87 20.04
C LEU A 209 -7.98 17.58 19.27
N THR A 210 -9.03 16.84 18.96
CA THR A 210 -8.96 15.54 18.27
C THR A 210 -10.02 15.41 17.19
N LEU A 211 -9.84 14.43 16.30
CA LEU A 211 -10.83 14.13 15.27
C LEU A 211 -11.94 13.20 15.76
N ASP A 212 -13.18 13.53 15.42
CA ASP A 212 -14.35 12.66 15.53
C ASP A 212 -14.75 12.12 14.15
N THR A 213 -14.49 10.83 13.93
CA THR A 213 -14.78 10.07 12.71
C THR A 213 -15.49 8.76 13.08
N ALA A 214 -15.96 7.99 12.10
CA ALA A 214 -16.54 6.67 12.41
C ALA A 214 -15.51 5.73 13.08
N PHE A 215 -14.23 5.83 12.71
CA PHE A 215 -13.17 5.03 13.31
C PHE A 215 -12.91 5.41 14.77
N THR A 216 -12.89 6.71 15.08
CA THR A 216 -12.60 7.18 16.44
C THR A 216 -13.78 6.93 17.37
N ARG A 217 -15.02 7.00 16.88
CA ARG A 217 -16.21 6.57 17.63
C ARG A 217 -16.26 5.06 17.88
N LEU A 218 -15.81 4.26 16.90
CA LEU A 218 -15.78 2.80 17.02
C LEU A 218 -14.72 2.34 18.03
N THR A 219 -13.50 2.83 17.89
CA THR A 219 -12.34 2.30 18.61
C THR A 219 -11.97 3.10 19.86
N GLY A 220 -12.44 4.34 19.94
CA GLY A 220 -11.98 5.30 20.93
C GLY A 220 -10.53 5.75 20.72
N ARG A 221 -9.85 5.44 19.61
CA ARG A 221 -8.44 5.80 19.34
C ARG A 221 -8.31 6.89 18.27
N SER A 222 -7.10 7.40 18.04
CA SER A 222 -6.78 8.34 16.94
C SER A 222 -7.31 7.89 15.58
N ALA A 223 -7.67 8.83 14.70
CA ALA A 223 -7.95 8.53 13.29
C ALA A 223 -6.67 8.28 12.48
N VAL A 224 -5.50 8.47 13.10
CA VAL A 224 -4.19 8.13 12.55
C VAL A 224 -3.73 6.82 13.19
N LEU A 225 -3.26 5.88 12.38
CA LEU A 225 -2.91 4.52 12.80
C LEU A 225 -1.44 4.22 12.44
N LEU A 226 -0.77 3.40 13.25
CA LEU A 226 0.49 2.75 12.91
C LEU A 226 0.20 1.40 12.25
N ALA A 227 0.57 1.25 10.98
CA ALA A 227 0.32 0.04 10.20
C ALA A 227 1.24 -1.13 10.61
N GLY A 228 0.76 -2.37 10.43
CA GLY A 228 1.57 -3.57 10.67
C GLY A 228 2.63 -3.77 9.58
N MET A 229 3.90 -3.67 9.97
CA MET A 229 5.07 -3.78 9.08
C MET A 229 6.01 -4.85 9.59
N THR A 230 6.25 -5.91 8.81
CA THR A 230 7.05 -7.08 9.24
C THR A 230 8.41 -6.73 9.84
N PRO A 231 9.25 -5.84 9.27
CA PRO A 231 10.46 -5.44 9.97
C PRO A 231 10.13 -4.50 11.14
N THR A 232 9.44 -3.39 10.89
CA THR A 232 9.39 -2.29 11.86
C THR A 232 8.51 -2.57 13.08
N THR A 233 7.34 -3.20 12.93
CA THR A 233 6.38 -3.40 14.02
C THR A 233 6.28 -4.85 14.49
N VAL A 234 7.29 -5.69 14.19
CA VAL A 234 7.43 -6.99 14.88
C VAL A 234 7.90 -6.81 16.32
N ASP A 235 8.66 -5.74 16.58
CA ASP A 235 9.15 -5.37 17.90
C ASP A 235 8.02 -4.72 18.73
N PRO A 236 7.80 -5.16 19.99
CA PRO A 236 6.72 -4.65 20.81
C PRO A 236 6.92 -3.20 21.28
N ALA A 237 8.15 -2.65 21.30
CA ALA A 237 8.41 -1.34 21.89
C ALA A 237 7.76 -0.20 21.09
N ILE A 238 7.91 -0.17 19.77
CA ILE A 238 7.26 0.85 18.92
C ILE A 238 5.73 0.71 18.95
N VAL A 239 5.22 -0.52 19.00
CA VAL A 239 3.78 -0.81 19.05
C VAL A 239 3.20 -0.32 20.37
N ALA A 240 3.85 -0.64 21.49
CA ALA A 240 3.47 -0.18 22.82
C ALA A 240 3.54 1.33 22.93
N ALA A 241 4.61 1.97 22.45
CA ALA A 241 4.76 3.43 22.48
C ALA A 241 3.65 4.14 21.70
N ALA A 242 3.29 3.65 20.50
CA ALA A 242 2.18 4.18 19.73
C ALA A 242 0.82 3.97 20.42
N ALA A 243 0.58 2.80 21.01
CA ALA A 243 -0.66 2.50 21.73
C ALA A 243 -0.80 3.32 23.03
N ASN A 244 0.29 3.48 23.79
CA ASN A 244 0.37 4.33 24.98
C ASN A 244 0.10 5.81 24.62
N ALA A 245 0.53 6.26 23.44
CA ALA A 245 0.22 7.59 22.94
C ALA A 245 -1.22 7.76 22.41
N GLY A 246 -2.06 6.71 22.43
CA GLY A 246 -3.49 6.77 22.07
C GLY A 246 -3.82 6.44 20.60
N TYR A 247 -2.86 5.89 19.86
CA TYR A 247 -3.04 5.50 18.46
C TYR A 247 -3.40 4.01 18.35
N TRP A 248 -4.07 3.64 17.26
CA TRP A 248 -4.14 2.24 16.87
C TRP A 248 -2.76 1.80 16.36
N ALA A 249 -2.25 0.69 16.87
CA ALA A 249 -0.96 0.14 16.48
C ALA A 249 -1.06 -1.37 16.24
N GLU A 250 -0.46 -1.85 15.15
CA GLU A 250 -0.53 -3.25 14.74
C GLU A 250 0.82 -3.95 14.96
N LEU A 251 0.86 -4.91 15.88
CA LEU A 251 1.97 -5.86 16.02
C LEU A 251 2.01 -6.75 14.77
N ALA A 252 3.13 -6.76 14.06
CA ALA A 252 3.27 -7.53 12.83
C ALA A 252 3.46 -9.03 13.12
N GLY A 253 2.57 -9.86 12.57
CA GLY A 253 2.68 -11.32 12.69
C GLY A 253 3.76 -11.94 11.80
N GLY A 254 4.24 -11.23 10.77
CA GLY A 254 5.17 -11.80 9.78
C GLY A 254 6.51 -12.27 10.33
N GLY A 255 6.99 -11.70 11.43
CA GLY A 255 8.22 -12.13 12.10
C GLY A 255 7.98 -13.09 13.28
N GLN A 256 6.73 -13.38 13.63
CA GLN A 256 6.35 -14.22 14.76
C GLN A 256 6.30 -15.71 14.34
N THR A 257 7.46 -16.28 14.00
CA THR A 257 7.58 -17.55 13.25
C THR A 257 7.49 -18.82 14.10
N THR A 258 7.64 -18.71 15.42
CA THR A 258 7.56 -19.84 16.35
C THR A 258 6.67 -19.49 17.55
N PRO A 259 6.16 -20.50 18.29
CA PRO A 259 5.41 -20.26 19.52
C PRO A 259 6.20 -19.45 20.56
N ALA A 260 7.52 -19.69 20.67
CA ALA A 260 8.39 -19.02 21.63
C ALA A 260 8.53 -17.53 21.30
N VAL A 261 8.83 -17.20 20.03
CA VAL A 261 8.98 -15.81 19.57
C VAL A 261 7.67 -15.04 19.73
N LEU A 262 6.53 -15.65 19.42
CA LEU A 262 5.22 -15.02 19.65
C LEU A 262 4.96 -14.76 21.14
N ALA A 263 5.27 -15.73 22.01
CA ALA A 263 5.05 -15.58 23.45
C ALA A 263 5.92 -14.46 24.03
N GLU A 264 7.21 -14.42 23.69
CA GLU A 264 8.16 -13.39 24.13
C GLU A 264 7.71 -11.99 23.70
N ASN A 265 7.31 -11.80 22.44
CA ASN A 265 6.85 -10.50 21.96
C ASN A 265 5.50 -10.07 22.56
N LEU A 266 4.60 -11.02 22.87
CA LEU A 266 3.36 -10.70 23.57
C LEU A 266 3.61 -10.32 25.04
N GLU A 267 4.54 -11.00 25.71
CA GLU A 267 4.97 -10.65 27.08
C GLU A 267 5.63 -9.27 27.11
N GLY A 268 6.58 -9.01 26.21
CA GLY A 268 7.22 -7.70 26.10
C GLY A 268 6.24 -6.57 25.74
N LEU A 269 5.20 -6.88 24.94
CA LEU A 269 4.11 -5.93 24.67
C LEU A 269 3.29 -5.65 25.93
N GLU A 270 2.92 -6.69 26.69
CA GLU A 270 2.18 -6.55 27.94
C GLU A 270 2.96 -5.74 28.99
N GLU A 271 4.27 -5.97 29.12
CA GLU A 271 5.14 -5.23 30.03
C GLU A 271 5.27 -3.73 29.66
N ALA A 272 5.29 -3.42 28.37
CA ALA A 272 5.49 -2.06 27.87
C ALA A 272 4.20 -1.22 27.80
N LEU A 273 3.02 -1.85 27.78
CA LEU A 273 1.75 -1.16 27.69
C LEU A 273 1.30 -0.60 29.06
N GLU A 274 0.79 0.63 29.04
CA GLU A 274 0.14 1.19 30.23
C GLU A 274 -1.18 0.44 30.54
N PRO A 275 -1.62 0.40 31.81
CA PRO A 275 -2.87 -0.25 32.19
C PRO A 275 -4.08 0.22 31.36
N GLY A 276 -4.77 -0.73 30.75
CA GLY A 276 -5.95 -0.46 29.91
C GLY A 276 -5.64 -0.14 28.44
N ARG A 277 -4.36 -0.05 28.05
CA ARG A 277 -3.95 0.05 26.65
C ARG A 277 -3.97 -1.31 25.97
N THR A 278 -4.23 -1.29 24.68
CA THR A 278 -4.30 -2.48 23.83
C THR A 278 -3.78 -2.16 22.44
N ALA A 279 -3.26 -3.18 21.78
CA ALA A 279 -2.82 -3.13 20.39
C ALA A 279 -3.64 -4.09 19.52
N ALA A 280 -3.48 -3.96 18.21
CA ALA A 280 -3.99 -4.92 17.24
C ALA A 280 -2.86 -5.83 16.73
N PHE A 281 -3.23 -6.91 16.06
CA PHE A 281 -2.30 -7.86 15.45
C PHE A 281 -2.56 -8.00 13.96
N ASN A 282 -1.51 -7.82 13.13
CA ASN A 282 -1.58 -7.99 11.69
C ASN A 282 -1.20 -9.43 11.30
N ALA A 283 -2.18 -10.23 10.88
CA ALA A 283 -2.02 -11.62 10.47
C ALA A 283 -2.05 -11.75 8.94
N MET A 284 -1.10 -12.50 8.37
CA MET A 284 -1.00 -12.73 6.92
C MET A 284 -1.82 -13.96 6.53
N PHE A 285 -2.88 -13.78 5.76
CA PHE A 285 -3.82 -14.86 5.41
C PHE A 285 -3.24 -15.92 4.46
N MET A 286 -2.43 -15.46 3.48
CA MET A 286 -1.86 -16.35 2.46
C MET A 286 -0.66 -17.16 2.94
N ASP A 287 0.00 -16.74 4.02
CA ASP A 287 1.01 -17.57 4.68
C ASP A 287 0.30 -18.62 5.54
N ARG A 288 0.08 -19.81 4.97
CA ARG A 288 -0.63 -20.90 5.64
C ARG A 288 0.06 -21.39 6.90
N TYR A 289 1.39 -21.27 7.01
CA TYR A 289 2.12 -21.68 8.21
C TYR A 289 1.84 -20.69 9.34
N LEU A 290 2.08 -19.40 9.11
CA LEU A 290 1.85 -18.35 10.10
C LEU A 290 0.37 -18.21 10.46
N TRP A 291 -0.53 -18.29 9.48
CA TRP A 291 -1.97 -18.28 9.74
C TRP A 291 -2.37 -19.40 10.69
N ASN A 292 -1.88 -20.63 10.46
CA ASN A 292 -2.19 -21.77 11.32
C ASN A 292 -1.59 -21.64 12.72
N LEU A 293 -0.41 -21.05 12.84
CA LEU A 293 0.24 -20.75 14.11
C LEU A 293 -0.57 -19.73 14.92
N HIS A 294 -0.92 -18.60 14.32
CA HIS A 294 -1.55 -17.47 15.02
C HIS A 294 -3.05 -17.70 15.28
N LEU A 295 -3.83 -17.97 14.23
CA LEU A 295 -5.30 -17.90 14.25
C LEU A 295 -6.03 -19.17 13.76
N GLY A 296 -5.34 -20.06 13.05
CA GLY A 296 -5.91 -21.25 12.42
C GLY A 296 -5.96 -22.46 13.36
N THR A 297 -5.07 -23.43 13.14
CA THR A 297 -5.11 -24.72 13.87
C THR A 297 -4.58 -24.60 15.30
N GLN A 298 -3.43 -23.96 15.51
CA GLN A 298 -2.80 -23.86 16.84
C GLN A 298 -3.45 -22.80 17.73
N ARG A 299 -3.98 -21.74 17.11
CA ARG A 299 -4.71 -20.64 17.77
C ARG A 299 -3.95 -20.01 18.92
N LEU A 300 -2.65 -19.77 18.75
CA LEU A 300 -1.82 -19.24 19.82
C LEU A 300 -2.29 -17.84 20.24
N LEU A 301 -2.68 -17.00 19.29
CA LEU A 301 -3.15 -15.64 19.59
C LEU A 301 -4.50 -15.67 20.33
N SER A 302 -5.43 -16.54 19.91
CA SER A 302 -6.71 -16.71 20.61
C SER A 302 -6.53 -17.22 22.05
N LYS A 303 -5.58 -18.14 22.27
CA LYS A 303 -5.23 -18.63 23.61
C LYS A 303 -4.60 -17.53 24.47
N ALA A 304 -3.69 -16.74 23.90
CA ALA A 304 -3.09 -15.60 24.57
C ALA A 304 -4.16 -14.57 24.97
N ARG A 305 -5.10 -14.25 24.06
CA ARG A 305 -6.23 -13.37 24.35
C ARG A 305 -7.10 -13.89 25.48
N ALA A 306 -7.46 -15.17 25.46
CA ALA A 306 -8.20 -15.79 26.57
C ALA A 306 -7.42 -15.78 27.89
N GLY A 307 -6.08 -15.76 27.82
CA GLY A 307 -5.18 -15.61 28.97
C GLY A 307 -5.00 -14.16 29.46
N GLY A 308 -5.56 -13.17 28.77
CA GLY A 308 -5.50 -11.75 29.16
C GLY A 308 -4.62 -10.87 28.28
N ALA A 309 -4.00 -11.41 27.23
CA ALA A 309 -3.10 -10.62 26.37
C ALA A 309 -3.80 -9.36 25.81
N PRO A 310 -3.10 -8.21 25.77
CA PRO A 310 -3.67 -6.90 25.43
C PRO A 310 -3.85 -6.69 23.92
N ILE A 311 -4.27 -7.73 23.19
CA ILE A 311 -4.61 -7.67 21.76
C ILE A 311 -6.14 -7.66 21.61
N ASP A 312 -6.70 -6.59 21.06
CA ASP A 312 -8.16 -6.47 20.86
C ASP A 312 -8.60 -6.32 19.40
N GLY A 313 -7.64 -6.22 18.49
CA GLY A 313 -7.88 -6.10 17.06
C GLY A 313 -7.13 -7.15 16.24
N ILE A 314 -7.77 -7.65 15.18
CA ILE A 314 -7.13 -8.52 14.17
C ILE A 314 -7.24 -7.84 12.80
N THR A 315 -6.09 -7.61 12.18
CA THR A 315 -5.98 -7.14 10.81
C THR A 315 -5.59 -8.30 9.91
N ILE A 316 -6.49 -8.70 9.01
CA ILE A 316 -6.28 -9.76 8.03
C ILE A 316 -5.70 -9.12 6.77
N SER A 317 -4.44 -9.46 6.48
CA SER A 317 -3.65 -8.91 5.38
C SER A 317 -3.23 -9.97 4.37
N ALA A 318 -2.68 -9.53 3.24
CA ALA A 318 -2.18 -10.38 2.16
C ALA A 318 -3.25 -11.32 1.55
N GLY A 319 -4.54 -11.00 1.65
CA GLY A 319 -5.63 -11.77 1.06
C GLY A 319 -6.96 -11.55 1.79
N ILE A 320 -8.07 -11.74 1.08
CA ILE A 320 -9.42 -11.66 1.64
C ILE A 320 -10.04 -13.07 1.61
N PRO A 321 -10.52 -13.61 2.74
CA PRO A 321 -11.19 -14.91 2.76
C PRO A 321 -12.48 -14.89 1.94
N GLU A 322 -12.91 -16.06 1.46
CA GLU A 322 -14.20 -16.20 0.79
C GLU A 322 -15.36 -15.89 1.76
N LEU A 323 -16.52 -15.50 1.23
CA LEU A 323 -17.64 -14.97 2.04
C LEU A 323 -18.02 -15.89 3.22
N ASP A 324 -18.26 -17.17 2.96
CA ASP A 324 -18.69 -18.12 4.00
C ASP A 324 -17.57 -18.37 5.04
N GLU A 325 -16.30 -18.42 4.60
CA GLU A 325 -15.14 -18.55 5.48
C GLU A 325 -14.98 -17.31 6.36
N ALA A 326 -15.14 -16.12 5.77
CA ALA A 326 -15.04 -14.84 6.46
C ALA A 326 -16.14 -14.69 7.51
N THR A 327 -17.40 -14.97 7.20
CA THR A 327 -18.51 -14.86 8.15
C THR A 327 -18.28 -15.77 9.37
N ALA A 328 -17.93 -17.05 9.14
CA ALA A 328 -17.62 -17.98 10.24
C ALA A 328 -16.38 -17.55 11.03
N LEU A 329 -15.38 -16.99 10.37
CA LEU A 329 -14.17 -16.47 11.01
C LEU A 329 -14.50 -15.27 11.91
N LEU A 330 -15.32 -14.32 11.45
CA LEU A 330 -15.72 -13.14 12.21
C LEU A 330 -16.52 -13.52 13.45
N GLU A 331 -17.52 -14.39 13.32
CA GLU A 331 -18.29 -14.91 14.46
C GLU A 331 -17.38 -15.54 15.51
N ARG A 332 -16.42 -16.35 15.06
CA ARG A 332 -15.44 -17.00 15.93
C ARG A 332 -14.51 -16.00 16.62
N LEU A 333 -13.92 -15.06 15.89
CA LEU A 333 -12.98 -14.09 16.45
C LEU A 333 -13.66 -13.18 17.49
N HIS A 334 -14.92 -12.78 17.27
CA HIS A 334 -15.69 -12.07 18.30
C HIS A 334 -15.93 -12.93 19.54
N ALA A 335 -16.31 -14.20 19.36
CA ALA A 335 -16.48 -15.14 20.48
C ALA A 335 -15.16 -15.40 21.25
N GLU A 336 -14.02 -15.30 20.56
CA GLU A 336 -12.67 -15.40 21.14
C GLU A 336 -12.19 -14.07 21.78
N GLY A 337 -13.00 -13.00 21.73
CA GLY A 337 -12.74 -11.75 22.44
C GLY A 337 -11.98 -10.68 21.64
N PHE A 338 -11.98 -10.77 20.31
CA PHE A 338 -11.46 -9.76 19.39
C PHE A 338 -12.59 -8.88 18.83
N PRO A 339 -12.92 -7.74 19.45
CA PRO A 339 -14.01 -6.86 19.01
C PRO A 339 -13.77 -6.14 17.68
N TYR A 340 -12.50 -5.97 17.28
CA TYR A 340 -12.16 -5.21 16.08
C TYR A 340 -11.54 -6.12 15.03
N ILE A 341 -12.18 -6.20 13.86
CA ILE A 341 -11.68 -6.99 12.73
C ILE A 341 -11.52 -6.07 11.53
N ALA A 342 -10.30 -6.06 10.98
CA ALA A 342 -9.93 -5.27 9.83
C ALA A 342 -9.52 -6.18 8.66
N PHE A 343 -9.84 -5.77 7.45
CA PHE A 343 -9.37 -6.38 6.20
C PHE A 343 -8.53 -5.37 5.42
N LYS A 344 -7.43 -5.82 4.81
CA LYS A 344 -6.61 -5.02 3.88
C LYS A 344 -6.83 -5.42 2.41
N PRO A 345 -7.87 -4.88 1.72
CA PRO A 345 -8.02 -5.07 0.29
C PRO A 345 -7.08 -4.13 -0.49
N GLY A 346 -6.48 -4.63 -1.57
CA GLY A 346 -5.59 -3.89 -2.47
C GLY A 346 -6.12 -3.74 -3.91
N THR A 347 -7.38 -4.14 -4.17
CA THR A 347 -8.04 -4.00 -5.48
C THR A 347 -9.52 -3.64 -5.33
N VAL A 348 -10.13 -3.08 -6.38
CA VAL A 348 -11.57 -2.80 -6.44
C VAL A 348 -12.43 -4.04 -6.15
N ASP A 349 -12.03 -5.21 -6.68
CA ASP A 349 -12.79 -6.45 -6.48
C ASP A 349 -12.66 -6.97 -5.05
N GLN A 350 -11.49 -6.86 -4.44
CA GLN A 350 -11.32 -7.17 -3.01
C GLN A 350 -12.11 -6.21 -2.11
N ILE A 351 -12.20 -4.92 -2.46
CA ILE A 351 -13.07 -3.98 -1.74
C ILE A 351 -14.53 -4.45 -1.81
N ARG A 352 -15.02 -4.82 -3.00
CA ARG A 352 -16.38 -5.35 -3.18
C ARG A 352 -16.61 -6.64 -2.39
N GLN A 353 -15.60 -7.51 -2.31
CA GLN A 353 -15.65 -8.74 -1.50
C GLN A 353 -15.80 -8.42 0.00
N VAL A 354 -15.02 -7.47 0.53
CA VAL A 354 -15.14 -7.01 1.92
C VAL A 354 -16.52 -6.38 2.18
N LEU A 355 -17.07 -5.63 1.23
CA LEU A 355 -18.44 -5.09 1.35
C LEU A 355 -19.51 -6.19 1.34
N ALA A 356 -19.31 -7.28 0.60
CA ALA A 356 -20.21 -8.43 0.65
C ALA A 356 -20.15 -9.10 2.03
N ILE A 357 -18.96 -9.25 2.61
CA ILE A 357 -18.77 -9.76 3.98
C ILE A 357 -19.48 -8.85 4.98
N ALA A 358 -19.24 -7.53 4.94
CA ALA A 358 -19.86 -6.57 5.85
C ALA A 358 -21.40 -6.60 5.79
N ARG A 359 -21.99 -6.76 4.59
CA ARG A 359 -23.45 -6.93 4.44
C ARG A 359 -23.99 -8.23 5.02
N ALA A 360 -23.19 -9.29 5.05
CA ALA A 360 -23.56 -10.58 5.64
C ALA A 360 -23.52 -10.56 7.17
N VAL A 361 -22.80 -9.61 7.78
CA VAL A 361 -22.69 -9.44 9.25
C VAL A 361 -23.07 -8.03 9.72
N PRO A 362 -24.32 -7.58 9.49
CA PRO A 362 -24.71 -6.17 9.66
C PRO A 362 -24.55 -5.62 11.10
N ASP A 363 -24.56 -6.49 12.11
CA ASP A 363 -24.39 -6.11 13.52
C ASP A 363 -22.93 -6.01 13.95
N SER A 364 -21.99 -6.43 13.10
CA SER A 364 -20.55 -6.38 13.35
C SER A 364 -19.92 -5.21 12.60
N PRO A 365 -19.20 -4.30 13.26
CA PRO A 365 -18.31 -3.37 12.58
C PRO A 365 -17.24 -4.11 11.77
N VAL A 366 -16.94 -3.62 10.57
CA VAL A 366 -15.86 -4.12 9.71
C VAL A 366 -14.98 -2.96 9.29
N ILE A 367 -13.71 -3.00 9.70
CA ILE A 367 -12.74 -1.98 9.30
C ILE A 367 -12.15 -2.39 7.94
N ILE A 368 -12.20 -1.47 6.97
CA ILE A 368 -11.67 -1.67 5.63
C ILE A 368 -10.42 -0.79 5.51
N GLN A 369 -9.26 -1.40 5.51
CA GLN A 369 -7.96 -0.72 5.39
C GLN A 369 -7.47 -0.80 3.95
N ILE A 370 -7.89 0.13 3.10
CA ILE A 370 -7.52 0.14 1.67
C ILE A 370 -6.08 0.65 1.54
N GLU A 371 -5.22 -0.16 0.93
CA GLU A 371 -3.83 0.16 0.68
C GLU A 371 -3.53 0.07 -0.82
N ASP A 372 -2.80 1.05 -1.34
CA ASP A 372 -2.46 1.12 -2.76
C ASP A 372 -1.05 0.60 -3.07
N GLY A 373 -0.69 0.65 -4.35
CA GLY A 373 0.61 0.22 -4.82
C GLY A 373 1.75 1.20 -4.56
N HIS A 374 1.57 2.29 -3.80
CA HIS A 374 2.65 3.17 -3.34
C HIS A 374 3.11 2.83 -1.91
N ALA A 375 2.48 1.85 -1.27
CA ALA A 375 2.94 1.30 0.00
C ALA A 375 4.35 0.72 -0.09
N GLY A 376 5.07 0.74 1.03
CA GLY A 376 6.37 0.08 1.14
C GLY A 376 6.24 -1.44 1.22
N GLY A 377 7.33 -2.16 0.95
CA GLY A 377 7.31 -3.61 0.91
C GLY A 377 6.67 -4.16 -0.36
N HIS A 378 5.85 -5.19 -0.23
CA HIS A 378 5.19 -5.80 -1.39
C HIS A 378 4.14 -4.84 -1.91
N HIS A 379 4.22 -4.51 -3.19
CA HIS A 379 3.32 -3.53 -3.78
C HIS A 379 2.44 -4.13 -4.86
N SER A 380 1.26 -3.54 -5.02
CA SER A 380 0.44 -3.71 -6.21
C SER A 380 0.78 -2.60 -7.21
N TRP A 381 -0.04 -2.48 -8.23
CA TRP A 381 0.04 -1.38 -9.17
C TRP A 381 -1.30 -0.65 -9.28
N GLU A 382 -2.18 -0.87 -8.30
CA GLU A 382 -3.45 -0.18 -8.14
C GLU A 382 -3.22 1.16 -7.44
N ASP A 383 -3.98 2.16 -7.83
CA ASP A 383 -3.88 3.52 -7.31
C ASP A 383 -5.01 3.80 -6.32
N LEU A 384 -4.69 4.45 -5.19
CA LEU A 384 -5.64 4.65 -4.09
C LEU A 384 -6.86 5.44 -4.55
N ASP A 385 -6.64 6.58 -5.19
CA ASP A 385 -7.69 7.49 -5.60
C ASP A 385 -8.61 6.82 -6.63
N THR A 386 -8.05 6.07 -7.57
CA THR A 386 -8.79 5.27 -8.55
C THR A 386 -9.70 4.24 -7.86
N MET A 387 -9.17 3.49 -6.89
CA MET A 387 -9.94 2.49 -6.15
C MET A 387 -11.08 3.13 -5.34
N LEU A 388 -10.79 4.26 -4.67
CA LEU A 388 -11.78 5.01 -3.89
C LEU A 388 -12.86 5.60 -4.79
N LEU A 389 -12.52 6.29 -5.87
CA LEU A 389 -13.50 6.85 -6.81
C LEU A 389 -14.45 5.77 -7.36
N ALA A 390 -13.96 4.55 -7.57
CA ALA A 390 -14.78 3.44 -8.06
C ALA A 390 -15.70 2.80 -7.00
N THR A 391 -15.42 2.97 -5.70
CA THR A 391 -16.06 2.19 -4.64
C THR A 391 -16.61 3.01 -3.46
N TYR A 392 -16.25 4.28 -3.33
CA TYR A 392 -16.51 5.09 -2.14
C TYR A 392 -18.00 5.15 -1.78
N ASP A 393 -18.88 5.46 -2.74
CA ASP A 393 -20.32 5.54 -2.47
C ASP A 393 -20.91 4.16 -2.12
N ALA A 394 -20.36 3.07 -2.67
CA ALA A 394 -20.76 1.72 -2.31
C ALA A 394 -20.30 1.32 -0.91
N ILE A 395 -19.12 1.80 -0.46
CA ILE A 395 -18.63 1.66 0.91
C ILE A 395 -19.56 2.43 1.85
N ARG A 396 -19.86 3.69 1.54
CA ARG A 396 -20.74 4.55 2.35
C ARG A 396 -22.20 4.11 2.41
N ALA A 397 -22.63 3.24 1.50
CA ALA A 397 -23.94 2.59 1.55
C ALA A 397 -24.01 1.41 2.56
N VAL A 398 -22.87 0.98 3.13
CA VAL A 398 -22.79 -0.12 4.12
C VAL A 398 -22.51 0.47 5.50
N ASN A 399 -23.52 0.48 6.37
CA ASN A 399 -23.49 1.23 7.63
C ASN A 399 -22.48 0.74 8.67
N ASN A 400 -22.08 -0.53 8.60
CA ASN A 400 -21.11 -1.14 9.51
C ASN A 400 -19.68 -1.14 8.95
N ALA A 401 -19.44 -0.54 7.77
CA ALA A 401 -18.10 -0.40 7.20
C ALA A 401 -17.41 0.88 7.72
N VAL A 402 -16.17 0.75 8.20
CA VAL A 402 -15.32 1.86 8.62
C VAL A 402 -14.12 1.94 7.69
N LEU A 403 -13.99 3.04 6.96
CA LEU A 403 -13.02 3.21 5.88
C LEU A 403 -11.71 3.84 6.40
N VAL A 404 -10.62 3.09 6.33
CA VAL A 404 -9.25 3.54 6.60
C VAL A 404 -8.44 3.40 5.31
N VAL A 405 -7.54 4.36 5.04
CA VAL A 405 -6.71 4.34 3.83
C VAL A 405 -5.23 4.48 4.13
N GLY A 406 -4.38 3.96 3.25
CA GLY A 406 -2.93 3.99 3.36
C GLY A 406 -2.25 3.71 2.03
N GLY A 407 -0.92 3.68 2.05
CA GLY A 407 -0.10 3.64 0.84
C GLY A 407 0.22 5.06 0.35
N GLY A 408 1.50 5.36 0.12
CA GLY A 408 1.96 6.67 -0.35
C GLY A 408 1.77 7.87 0.60
N ILE A 409 1.19 7.70 1.80
CA ILE A 409 0.98 8.79 2.76
C ILE A 409 2.25 9.04 3.57
N GLY A 410 3.09 9.97 3.10
CA GLY A 410 4.32 10.38 3.77
C GLY A 410 4.23 11.68 4.58
N THR A 411 3.22 12.52 4.34
CA THR A 411 3.14 13.87 4.91
C THR A 411 1.82 14.11 5.67
N PRO A 412 1.84 14.96 6.72
CA PRO A 412 0.63 15.37 7.44
C PRO A 412 -0.43 16.01 6.54
N ALA A 413 -0.01 16.79 5.54
CA ALA A 413 -0.91 17.45 4.59
C ALA A 413 -1.69 16.43 3.74
N ARG A 414 -1.00 15.40 3.21
CA ARG A 414 -1.67 14.35 2.42
C ARG A 414 -2.64 13.54 3.27
N ALA A 415 -2.29 13.24 4.52
CA ALA A 415 -3.19 12.60 5.47
C ALA A 415 -4.45 13.45 5.75
N ALA A 416 -4.26 14.76 5.96
CA ALA A 416 -5.37 15.70 6.14
C ALA A 416 -6.30 15.76 4.91
N ASP A 417 -5.76 15.69 3.69
CA ASP A 417 -6.58 15.66 2.47
C ASP A 417 -7.51 14.46 2.39
N TYR A 418 -7.05 13.28 2.79
CA TYR A 418 -7.91 12.09 2.86
C TYR A 418 -8.94 12.20 3.99
N LEU A 419 -8.51 12.59 5.19
CA LEU A 419 -9.40 12.72 6.36
C LEU A 419 -10.51 13.76 6.14
N THR A 420 -10.19 14.90 5.53
CA THR A 420 -11.16 15.95 5.21
C THR A 420 -11.96 15.67 3.93
N GLY A 421 -11.48 14.74 3.09
CA GLY A 421 -12.10 14.38 1.82
C GLY A 421 -11.72 15.28 0.64
N ARG A 422 -10.87 16.30 0.84
CA ARG A 422 -10.47 17.26 -0.21
C ARG A 422 -9.76 16.61 -1.40
N TRP A 423 -9.11 15.46 -1.19
CA TRP A 423 -8.47 14.69 -2.26
C TRP A 423 -9.40 14.46 -3.48
N ALA A 424 -10.70 14.26 -3.24
CA ALA A 424 -11.68 13.97 -4.28
C ALA A 424 -12.04 15.20 -5.12
N GLU A 425 -11.82 16.42 -4.61
CA GLU A 425 -12.15 17.67 -5.32
C GLU A 425 -11.27 17.87 -6.55
N ALA A 426 -10.03 17.36 -6.53
CA ALA A 426 -9.14 17.32 -7.69
C ALA A 426 -9.72 16.50 -8.87
N TYR A 427 -10.65 15.59 -8.56
CA TYR A 427 -11.40 14.79 -9.52
C TYR A 427 -12.82 15.34 -9.77
N GLY A 428 -13.06 16.62 -9.42
CA GLY A 428 -14.29 17.38 -9.70
C GLY A 428 -15.56 16.73 -9.18
N THR A 429 -15.45 16.03 -8.05
CA THR A 429 -16.58 15.48 -7.30
C THR A 429 -16.61 16.07 -5.89
N ALA A 430 -17.70 15.87 -5.17
CA ALA A 430 -17.82 16.31 -3.78
C ALA A 430 -16.76 15.63 -2.89
N ALA A 431 -16.29 16.36 -1.88
CA ALA A 431 -15.35 15.86 -0.89
C ALA A 431 -15.76 14.46 -0.39
N ALA A 432 -14.77 13.56 -0.27
CA ALA A 432 -14.98 12.16 0.09
C ALA A 432 -14.13 11.78 1.33
N PRO A 433 -14.53 12.22 2.54
CA PRO A 433 -13.78 11.99 3.77
C PRO A 433 -13.57 10.50 4.06
N VAL A 434 -12.41 10.11 4.59
CA VAL A 434 -12.17 8.76 5.13
C VAL A 434 -12.28 8.78 6.65
N ASP A 435 -12.46 7.61 7.27
CA ASP A 435 -12.62 7.51 8.72
C ASP A 435 -11.27 7.41 9.44
N GLY A 436 -10.21 7.00 8.76
CA GLY A 436 -8.84 7.01 9.29
C GLY A 436 -7.76 6.88 8.21
N VAL A 437 -6.51 7.10 8.60
CA VAL A 437 -5.33 6.98 7.74
C VAL A 437 -4.23 6.18 8.44
N MET A 438 -3.60 5.25 7.72
CA MET A 438 -2.52 4.41 8.26
C MET A 438 -1.15 4.88 7.77
N ILE A 439 -0.22 4.99 8.70
CA ILE A 439 1.15 5.45 8.49
C ILE A 439 2.09 4.27 8.66
N GLY A 440 2.83 3.96 7.59
CA GLY A 440 3.84 2.90 7.56
C GLY A 440 5.25 3.49 7.45
N THR A 441 5.67 3.75 6.21
CA THR A 441 7.02 4.22 5.85
C THR A 441 7.56 5.36 6.73
N ALA A 442 6.74 6.37 7.05
CA ALA A 442 7.20 7.51 7.84
C ALA A 442 7.56 7.16 9.29
N ALA A 443 7.05 6.05 9.83
CA ALA A 443 7.35 5.57 11.18
C ALA A 443 8.63 4.71 11.25
N MET A 444 9.25 4.38 10.12
CA MET A 444 10.47 3.54 10.07
C MET A 444 11.68 4.21 10.75
N THR A 445 11.67 5.54 10.85
CA THR A 445 12.74 6.33 11.49
C THR A 445 12.42 6.79 12.91
N CYS A 446 11.31 6.33 13.50
CA CYS A 446 10.94 6.69 14.87
C CYS A 446 11.98 6.25 15.90
N LEU A 447 12.01 6.94 17.04
CA LEU A 447 12.91 6.66 18.15
C LEU A 447 12.81 5.20 18.61
N GLU A 448 11.59 4.71 18.76
CA GLU A 448 11.29 3.38 19.27
C GLU A 448 11.47 2.27 18.22
N ALA A 449 11.62 2.62 16.95
CA ALA A 449 11.91 1.66 15.89
C ALA A 449 13.34 1.11 16.06
N LYS A 450 13.49 -0.22 16.01
CA LYS A 450 14.79 -0.92 16.08
C LYS A 450 15.65 -0.78 14.82
N THR A 451 15.19 -0.04 13.82
CA THR A 451 15.97 0.30 12.63
C THR A 451 17.30 0.95 13.04
N ASN A 452 18.43 0.49 12.49
CA ASN A 452 19.74 1.07 12.79
C ASN A 452 19.78 2.57 12.44
N ASP A 453 20.55 3.35 13.19
CA ASP A 453 20.62 4.80 12.97
C ASP A 453 21.15 5.19 11.58
N ASP A 454 22.08 4.43 11.01
CA ASP A 454 22.58 4.65 9.65
C ASP A 454 21.52 4.32 8.58
N VAL A 455 20.69 3.29 8.82
CA VAL A 455 19.52 2.98 7.99
C VAL A 455 18.46 4.08 8.10
N LYS A 456 18.21 4.61 9.31
CA LYS A 456 17.31 5.75 9.52
C LYS A 456 17.82 6.98 8.77
N GLN A 457 19.13 7.24 8.82
CA GLN A 457 19.75 8.34 8.09
C GLN A 457 19.61 8.15 6.57
N LEU A 458 19.84 6.95 6.05
CA LEU A 458 19.66 6.67 4.63
C LEU A 458 18.21 6.88 4.17
N LEU A 459 17.22 6.56 5.01
CA LEU A 459 15.81 6.86 4.73
C LEU A 459 15.53 8.36 4.64
N VAL A 460 16.12 9.18 5.52
CA VAL A 460 16.04 10.66 5.45
C VAL A 460 16.75 11.20 4.21
N ASP A 461 17.90 10.64 3.86
CA ASP A 461 18.71 11.10 2.73
C ASP A 461 18.12 10.69 1.37
N THR A 462 17.12 9.79 1.37
CA THR A 462 16.48 9.28 0.15
C THR A 462 15.45 10.27 -0.37
N PRO A 463 15.63 10.82 -1.59
CA PRO A 463 14.72 11.85 -2.12
C PRO A 463 13.28 11.37 -2.34
N GLY A 464 13.09 10.10 -2.69
CA GLY A 464 11.79 9.55 -3.07
C GLY A 464 11.23 10.15 -4.36
N ILE A 465 9.92 10.02 -4.52
CA ILE A 465 9.17 10.52 -5.68
C ILE A 465 7.98 11.36 -5.19
N PRO A 466 8.22 12.61 -4.73
CA PRO A 466 7.13 13.52 -4.38
C PRO A 466 6.33 13.93 -5.62
N GLU A 467 5.15 14.53 -5.41
CA GLU A 467 4.21 14.91 -6.47
C GLU A 467 4.82 15.84 -7.53
N ASP A 468 5.77 16.70 -7.13
CA ASP A 468 6.46 17.67 -7.98
C ASP A 468 7.73 17.13 -8.67
N SER A 469 8.04 15.84 -8.49
CA SER A 469 9.22 15.18 -9.08
C SER A 469 9.22 15.09 -10.61
N GLY A 470 8.05 15.29 -11.25
CA GLY A 470 7.87 15.11 -12.70
C GLY A 470 7.74 13.65 -13.14
N ILE A 471 7.75 12.70 -12.20
CA ILE A 471 7.47 11.28 -12.47
C ILE A 471 5.95 11.06 -12.41
N GLU A 472 5.37 10.54 -13.49
CA GLU A 472 3.92 10.36 -13.61
C GLU A 472 3.40 9.43 -12.51
N GLY A 473 2.64 10.01 -11.58
CA GLY A 473 1.89 9.29 -10.56
C GLY A 473 2.72 8.63 -9.47
N GLY A 474 4.01 8.95 -9.29
CA GLY A 474 4.79 8.45 -8.14
C GLY A 474 5.33 7.02 -8.26
N TRP A 475 5.26 6.40 -9.45
CA TRP A 475 5.65 5.00 -9.67
C TRP A 475 7.12 4.83 -10.04
N VAL A 476 7.76 3.77 -9.52
CA VAL A 476 9.04 3.26 -10.04
C VAL A 476 8.74 2.06 -10.92
N ALA A 477 9.22 2.06 -12.16
CA ALA A 477 9.07 0.92 -13.05
C ALA A 477 9.86 -0.29 -12.54
N SER A 478 9.38 -1.50 -12.85
CA SER A 478 10.05 -2.73 -12.45
C SER A 478 11.47 -2.80 -13.01
N GLY A 479 12.45 -3.00 -12.14
CA GLY A 479 13.88 -3.04 -12.45
C GLY A 479 14.56 -1.67 -12.62
N GLU A 480 13.82 -0.56 -12.58
CA GLU A 480 14.39 0.79 -12.68
C GLU A 480 14.77 1.36 -11.30
N SER A 481 15.59 2.40 -11.30
CA SER A 481 15.99 3.15 -10.10
C SER A 481 15.74 4.63 -10.32
N ILE A 482 14.89 5.24 -9.47
CA ILE A 482 14.48 6.64 -9.54
C ILE A 482 14.28 7.15 -8.11
N GLY A 483 14.78 8.34 -7.79
CA GLY A 483 14.58 8.96 -6.47
C GLY A 483 15.23 8.20 -5.30
N GLY A 484 16.26 7.39 -5.58
CA GLY A 484 16.86 6.50 -4.58
C GLY A 484 16.03 5.25 -4.26
N MET A 485 14.96 5.00 -5.03
CA MET A 485 14.04 3.88 -4.89
C MET A 485 14.12 2.97 -6.11
N THR A 486 13.88 1.68 -5.92
CA THR A 486 13.75 0.70 -7.01
C THR A 486 12.55 -0.21 -6.78
N SER A 487 11.91 -0.68 -7.86
CA SER A 487 10.93 -1.77 -7.81
C SER A 487 11.63 -3.07 -8.22
N GLY A 488 11.99 -3.88 -7.22
CA GLY A 488 12.56 -5.21 -7.42
C GLY A 488 11.52 -6.32 -7.30
N LEU A 489 11.97 -7.57 -7.22
CA LEU A 489 11.14 -8.72 -6.91
C LEU A 489 11.54 -9.36 -5.58
N SER A 490 10.55 -9.98 -4.92
CA SER A 490 10.78 -10.87 -3.79
C SER A 490 11.25 -12.26 -4.27
N HIS A 491 11.62 -13.14 -3.33
CA HIS A 491 11.93 -14.55 -3.63
C HIS A 491 10.76 -15.32 -4.25
N LEU A 492 9.52 -14.83 -4.09
CA LEU A 492 8.31 -15.37 -4.72
C LEU A 492 7.97 -14.68 -6.05
N ARG A 493 8.87 -13.83 -6.57
CA ARG A 493 8.69 -13.01 -7.79
C ARG A 493 7.51 -12.04 -7.73
N ALA A 494 7.09 -11.65 -6.52
CA ALA A 494 6.14 -10.55 -6.32
C ALA A 494 6.90 -9.21 -6.32
N ASP A 495 6.28 -8.15 -6.83
CA ASP A 495 6.90 -6.82 -6.88
C ASP A 495 7.12 -6.26 -5.45
N LEU A 496 8.28 -5.64 -5.23
CA LEU A 496 8.71 -5.14 -3.93
C LEU A 496 9.49 -3.83 -4.08
N TYR A 497 9.11 -2.78 -3.34
CA TYR A 497 9.93 -1.57 -3.30
C TYR A 497 11.07 -1.70 -2.31
N GLU A 498 12.23 -1.22 -2.71
CA GLU A 498 13.43 -1.17 -1.89
C GLU A 498 14.27 0.09 -2.17
N ILE A 499 15.05 0.52 -1.17
CA ILE A 499 16.07 1.56 -1.34
C ILE A 499 17.13 1.07 -2.33
N ASP A 500 17.56 1.92 -3.27
CA ASP A 500 18.57 1.56 -4.27
C ASP A 500 20.01 1.60 -3.72
N ASN A 501 20.35 0.60 -2.91
CA ASN A 501 21.68 0.38 -2.33
C ASN A 501 22.35 -0.91 -2.87
N SER A 502 23.46 -1.37 -2.27
CA SER A 502 24.14 -2.61 -2.71
C SER A 502 23.24 -3.84 -2.62
N SER A 503 22.36 -3.93 -1.61
CA SER A 503 21.38 -5.00 -1.49
C SER A 503 20.43 -5.04 -2.70
N ALA A 504 19.84 -3.90 -3.07
CA ALA A 504 18.95 -3.81 -4.23
C ALA A 504 19.67 -4.10 -5.57
N ARG A 505 20.92 -3.65 -5.71
CA ARG A 505 21.75 -3.99 -6.89
C ARG A 505 21.98 -5.50 -7.01
N ALA A 506 22.30 -6.17 -5.90
CA ALA A 506 22.45 -7.63 -5.87
C ALA A 506 21.12 -8.34 -6.19
N SER A 507 20.01 -7.88 -5.60
CA SER A 507 18.65 -8.36 -5.86
C SER A 507 18.32 -8.37 -7.36
N ARG A 508 18.55 -7.24 -8.05
CA ARG A 508 18.28 -7.10 -9.49
C ARG A 508 19.17 -8.01 -10.34
N LEU A 509 20.46 -8.08 -10.02
CA LEU A 509 21.40 -8.98 -10.72
C LEU A 509 20.98 -10.45 -10.56
N ILE A 510 20.60 -10.88 -9.36
CA ILE A 510 20.12 -12.24 -9.10
C ILE A 510 18.85 -12.51 -9.90
N GLN A 511 17.91 -11.58 -9.94
CA GLN A 511 16.66 -11.75 -10.71
C GLN A 511 16.90 -11.81 -12.23
N GLU A 512 17.86 -11.04 -12.74
CA GLU A 512 18.25 -11.06 -14.15
C GLU A 512 18.78 -12.44 -14.56
N LEU A 513 19.56 -13.09 -13.68
CA LEU A 513 20.27 -14.33 -13.98
C LEU A 513 19.52 -15.60 -13.58
N ALA A 514 18.67 -15.52 -12.55
CA ALA A 514 18.05 -16.71 -11.96
C ALA A 514 17.14 -17.46 -12.94
N GLY A 515 17.47 -18.73 -13.15
CA GLY A 515 16.79 -19.62 -14.09
C GLY A 515 17.49 -19.79 -15.44
N ASP A 516 18.61 -19.09 -15.67
CA ASP A 516 19.52 -19.32 -16.79
C ASP A 516 20.88 -19.79 -16.26
N GLU A 517 21.06 -21.12 -16.17
CA GLU A 517 22.29 -21.74 -15.67
C GLU A 517 23.54 -21.32 -16.46
N THR A 518 23.40 -21.07 -17.76
CA THR A 518 24.53 -20.67 -18.61
C THR A 518 24.95 -19.24 -18.29
N ALA A 519 23.99 -18.32 -18.16
CA ALA A 519 24.27 -16.95 -17.76
C ALA A 519 24.80 -16.86 -16.32
N MET A 520 24.24 -17.64 -15.39
CA MET A 520 24.71 -17.73 -14.01
C MET A 520 26.14 -18.24 -13.92
N ALA A 521 26.50 -19.28 -14.68
CA ALA A 521 27.87 -19.78 -14.73
C ALA A 521 28.83 -18.75 -15.33
N ALA A 522 28.44 -18.08 -16.42
CA ALA A 522 29.26 -17.06 -17.08
C ALA A 522 29.50 -15.81 -16.21
N ARG A 523 28.53 -15.43 -15.38
CA ARG A 523 28.56 -14.24 -14.51
C ARG A 523 28.66 -14.59 -13.02
N ARG A 524 29.15 -15.79 -12.70
CA ARG A 524 29.26 -16.27 -11.32
C ARG A 524 30.05 -15.33 -10.42
N GLN A 525 31.22 -14.87 -10.88
CA GLN A 525 32.06 -13.97 -10.09
C GLN A 525 31.38 -12.63 -9.84
N GLU A 526 30.66 -12.09 -10.83
CA GLU A 526 29.89 -10.85 -10.67
C GLU A 526 28.81 -10.98 -9.59
N MET A 527 28.11 -12.13 -9.54
CA MET A 527 27.15 -12.41 -8.46
C MET A 527 27.85 -12.49 -7.10
N ILE A 528 28.98 -13.19 -6.99
CA ILE A 528 29.73 -13.29 -5.73
C ILE A 528 30.18 -11.91 -5.24
N ASP A 529 30.72 -11.09 -6.15
CA ASP A 529 31.15 -9.72 -5.84
C ASP A 529 29.98 -8.82 -5.41
N ALA A 530 28.79 -9.02 -5.98
CA ALA A 530 27.58 -8.33 -5.56
C ALA A 530 27.10 -8.81 -4.18
N LEU A 531 27.04 -10.12 -3.95
CA LEU A 531 26.64 -10.72 -2.67
C LEU A 531 27.55 -10.28 -1.53
N ALA A 532 28.87 -10.20 -1.77
CA ALA A 532 29.87 -9.76 -0.78
C ALA A 532 29.64 -8.34 -0.26
N LYS A 533 28.91 -7.50 -0.99
CA LYS A 533 28.52 -6.13 -0.58
C LYS A 533 27.19 -6.09 0.16
N THR A 534 26.58 -7.24 0.44
CA THR A 534 25.28 -7.34 1.13
C THR A 534 25.44 -7.97 2.51
N ALA A 535 24.37 -7.94 3.29
CA ALA A 535 24.28 -8.65 4.56
C ALA A 535 24.24 -10.19 4.41
N LYS A 536 24.16 -10.70 3.18
CA LYS A 536 24.16 -12.13 2.85
C LYS A 536 25.23 -12.47 1.81
N PRO A 537 26.51 -12.52 2.21
CA PRO A 537 27.59 -12.88 1.30
C PRO A 537 27.50 -14.33 0.84
N TYR A 538 28.19 -14.65 -0.26
CA TYR A 538 28.48 -16.04 -0.59
C TYR A 538 29.37 -16.66 0.50
N PHE A 539 29.04 -17.87 0.92
CA PHE A 539 29.80 -18.59 1.94
C PHE A 539 31.23 -18.86 1.47
N GLY A 540 31.38 -19.27 0.22
CA GLY A 540 32.63 -19.69 -0.42
C GLY A 540 32.52 -21.12 -0.94
N ASP A 541 33.48 -21.53 -1.77
CA ASP A 541 33.55 -22.89 -2.30
C ASP A 541 34.08 -23.83 -1.21
N VAL A 542 33.16 -24.54 -0.54
CA VAL A 542 33.46 -25.35 0.66
C VAL A 542 34.53 -26.41 0.40
N GLU A 543 34.54 -27.02 -0.80
CA GLU A 543 35.55 -28.01 -1.21
C GLU A 543 36.99 -27.43 -1.29
N GLU A 544 37.12 -26.10 -1.41
CA GLU A 544 38.40 -25.39 -1.41
C GLU A 544 38.84 -24.94 -0.01
N MET A 545 37.98 -25.11 1.00
CA MET A 545 38.27 -24.79 2.40
C MET A 545 38.86 -26.00 3.11
N THR A 546 39.68 -25.75 4.13
CA THR A 546 39.99 -26.77 5.15
C THR A 546 38.83 -26.90 6.13
N TYR A 547 38.71 -28.03 6.83
CA TYR A 547 37.64 -28.22 7.84
C TYR A 547 37.65 -27.13 8.92
N LEU A 548 38.84 -26.65 9.33
CA LEU A 548 38.93 -25.53 10.27
C LEU A 548 38.44 -24.23 9.63
N GLN A 549 38.84 -23.92 8.38
CA GLN A 549 38.34 -22.74 7.66
C GLN A 549 36.82 -22.76 7.49
N TRP A 550 36.23 -23.93 7.21
CA TRP A 550 34.80 -24.11 7.08
C TRP A 550 34.05 -23.80 8.39
N ALA A 551 34.50 -24.36 9.51
CA ALA A 551 33.92 -24.06 10.83
C ALA A 551 34.13 -22.59 11.24
N THR A 552 35.32 -22.04 11.01
CA THR A 552 35.62 -20.63 11.29
C THR A 552 34.72 -19.70 10.48
N ARG A 553 34.54 -19.96 9.18
CA ARG A 553 33.69 -19.14 8.30
C ARG A 553 32.22 -19.19 8.72
N TYR A 554 31.74 -20.35 9.19
CA TYR A 554 30.39 -20.47 9.74
C TYR A 554 30.20 -19.60 10.97
N ALA A 555 31.13 -19.68 11.94
CA ALA A 555 31.10 -18.86 13.15
C ALA A 555 31.19 -17.36 12.83
N GLU A 556 32.11 -16.95 11.94
CA GLU A 556 32.29 -15.56 11.50
C GLU A 556 30.99 -14.92 10.99
N LEU A 557 30.18 -15.69 10.24
CA LEU A 557 28.95 -15.19 9.64
C LEU A 557 27.72 -15.29 10.56
N CYS A 558 27.71 -16.21 11.51
CA CYS A 558 26.56 -16.45 12.38
C CYS A 558 26.66 -15.69 13.72
N VAL A 559 27.85 -15.56 14.28
CA VAL A 559 28.10 -14.92 15.58
C VAL A 559 28.32 -13.44 15.41
N ALA A 560 27.63 -12.63 16.21
CA ALA A 560 27.84 -11.20 16.21
C ALA A 560 29.24 -10.80 16.71
N PRO A 561 29.87 -9.72 16.21
CA PRO A 561 31.12 -9.22 16.76
C PRO A 561 31.00 -8.94 18.26
N HIS A 562 31.97 -9.43 19.03
CA HIS A 562 31.93 -9.44 20.50
C HIS A 562 33.32 -9.15 21.09
N ASP A 563 33.93 -8.06 20.65
CA ASP A 563 35.33 -7.69 20.92
C ASP A 563 35.73 -7.81 22.40
N GLY A 564 36.77 -8.61 22.65
CA GLY A 564 37.44 -8.71 23.95
C GLY A 564 36.69 -9.54 25.00
N ARG A 565 35.66 -10.28 24.63
CA ARG A 565 34.95 -11.24 25.49
C ARG A 565 34.64 -12.54 24.74
N SER A 566 34.14 -13.56 25.45
CA SER A 566 33.55 -14.75 24.82
C SER A 566 32.18 -14.45 24.24
N ALA A 567 31.82 -15.17 23.17
CA ALA A 567 30.46 -15.17 22.65
C ALA A 567 29.48 -15.76 23.68
N THR A 568 28.25 -15.25 23.63
CA THR A 568 27.12 -15.65 24.46
C THR A 568 25.94 -15.99 23.55
N ARG A 569 24.88 -16.61 24.09
CA ARG A 569 23.67 -16.92 23.30
C ARG A 569 23.07 -15.69 22.61
N ALA A 570 23.19 -14.49 23.18
CA ALA A 570 22.68 -13.25 22.59
C ALA A 570 23.46 -12.79 21.35
N ASP A 571 24.69 -13.27 21.16
CA ASP A 571 25.48 -13.00 19.96
C ASP A 571 25.06 -13.88 18.77
N TRP A 572 24.28 -14.93 19.02
CA TRP A 572 23.65 -15.76 18.00
C TRP A 572 22.22 -15.26 17.79
N ALA A 573 21.87 -14.88 16.56
CA ALA A 573 20.54 -14.30 16.29
C ALA A 573 19.38 -15.30 16.39
N ASP A 574 19.67 -16.61 16.44
CA ASP A 574 18.68 -17.67 16.52
C ASP A 574 19.30 -18.96 17.09
N GLU A 575 18.50 -19.73 17.83
CA GLU A 575 18.95 -21.00 18.40
C GLU A 575 19.39 -22.03 17.36
N GLY A 576 18.72 -22.04 16.21
CA GLY A 576 19.04 -22.93 15.10
C GLY A 576 20.42 -22.67 14.50
N TRP A 577 21.06 -21.54 14.79
CA TRP A 577 22.39 -21.23 14.25
C TRP A 577 23.50 -21.91 15.04
N TYR A 578 23.46 -21.93 16.37
CA TYR A 578 24.42 -22.69 17.17
C TYR A 578 24.10 -24.19 17.18
N ASP A 579 22.83 -24.58 17.01
CA ASP A 579 22.46 -25.99 16.82
C ASP A 579 22.96 -26.56 15.46
N ARG A 580 23.01 -25.75 14.41
CA ARG A 580 23.73 -26.12 13.18
C ARG A 580 25.25 -26.15 13.39
N PHE A 581 25.80 -25.28 14.23
CA PHE A 581 27.24 -25.22 14.49
C PHE A 581 27.74 -26.47 15.22
N ILE A 582 26.98 -26.97 16.21
CA ILE A 582 27.32 -28.23 16.89
C ILE A 582 27.28 -29.43 15.92
N ASP A 583 26.26 -29.53 15.06
CA ASP A 583 26.18 -30.56 14.01
C ASP A 583 27.39 -30.50 13.07
N LEU A 584 27.79 -29.27 12.67
CA LEU A 584 28.95 -29.03 11.84
C LEU A 584 30.22 -29.55 12.51
N LEU A 585 30.43 -29.21 13.78
CA LEU A 585 31.60 -29.66 14.54
C LEU A 585 31.60 -31.18 14.72
N HIS A 586 30.46 -31.80 15.03
CA HIS A 586 30.35 -33.26 15.10
C HIS A 586 30.68 -33.95 13.78
N ARG A 587 30.25 -33.37 12.65
CA ARG A 587 30.62 -33.88 11.32
C ARG A 587 32.12 -33.84 11.09
N ILE A 588 32.77 -32.76 11.53
CA ILE A 588 34.23 -32.60 11.44
C ILE A 588 34.95 -33.63 12.33
N GLU A 589 34.50 -33.82 13.57
CA GLU A 589 35.07 -34.84 14.48
C GLU A 589 34.94 -36.25 13.89
N ALA A 590 33.76 -36.58 13.36
CA ALA A 590 33.50 -37.87 12.74
C ALA A 590 34.39 -38.12 11.51
N ARG A 591 34.69 -37.07 10.74
CA ARG A 591 35.51 -37.17 9.53
C ARG A 591 37.00 -37.26 9.81
N LEU A 592 37.50 -36.50 10.78
CA LEU A 592 38.93 -36.39 11.10
C LEU A 592 39.40 -37.40 12.14
N SER A 593 38.48 -38.12 12.77
CA SER A 593 38.80 -39.24 13.64
C SER A 593 39.58 -40.33 12.88
N GLN A 594 40.54 -40.96 13.57
CA GLN A 594 41.23 -42.13 13.04
C GLN A 594 40.38 -43.40 13.11
N ALA A 595 39.31 -43.40 13.92
CA ALA A 595 38.38 -44.51 13.99
C ALA A 595 37.39 -44.43 12.82
N ASP A 596 37.26 -45.52 12.07
CA ASP A 596 36.36 -45.67 10.92
C ASP A 596 35.00 -46.27 11.31
N HIS A 597 34.84 -46.73 12.56
CA HIS A 597 33.59 -47.24 13.14
C HIS A 597 33.56 -47.09 14.66
N GLY A 598 32.36 -47.19 15.26
CA GLY A 598 32.15 -47.09 16.70
C GLY A 598 31.77 -45.69 17.17
N GLU A 599 31.68 -45.50 18.49
CA GLU A 599 31.38 -44.21 19.12
C GLU A 599 32.66 -43.37 19.21
N ILE A 600 32.64 -42.19 18.61
CA ILE A 600 33.75 -41.23 18.64
C ILE A 600 33.49 -40.27 19.80
N PRO A 601 34.42 -40.14 20.78
CA PRO A 601 34.28 -39.15 21.85
C PRO A 601 34.22 -37.73 21.27
N THR A 602 33.16 -36.99 21.60
CA THR A 602 32.96 -35.60 21.16
C THR A 602 33.50 -34.61 22.19
N LEU A 603 34.10 -33.52 21.69
CA LEU A 603 34.42 -32.33 22.49
C LEU A 603 33.17 -31.48 22.78
N PHE A 604 32.12 -31.62 21.96
CA PHE A 604 30.97 -30.73 21.91
C PHE A 604 29.71 -31.46 22.35
N ALA A 605 29.61 -31.76 23.65
CA ALA A 605 28.51 -32.59 24.18
C ALA A 605 27.13 -31.90 24.19
N ASP A 606 27.11 -30.57 24.27
CA ASP A 606 25.91 -29.76 24.38
C ASP A 606 26.13 -28.35 23.78
N TYR A 607 25.10 -27.50 23.83
CA TYR A 607 25.17 -26.14 23.30
C TYR A 607 26.21 -25.28 24.02
N ASP A 608 26.39 -25.42 25.33
CA ASP A 608 27.31 -24.58 26.09
C ASP A 608 28.77 -24.81 25.65
N ALA A 609 29.09 -25.99 25.12
CA ALA A 609 30.39 -26.30 24.51
C ALA A 609 30.67 -25.57 23.18
N VAL A 610 29.65 -25.00 22.52
CA VAL A 610 29.80 -24.34 21.21
C VAL A 610 29.38 -22.87 21.19
N ILE A 611 28.72 -22.37 22.25
CA ILE A 611 28.32 -20.96 22.35
C ILE A 611 29.52 -20.03 22.24
N ASP A 612 30.62 -20.35 22.94
CA ASP A 612 31.91 -19.69 22.74
C ASP A 612 32.58 -20.29 21.51
N SER A 613 32.24 -19.75 20.34
CA SER A 613 32.72 -20.25 19.05
C SER A 613 34.24 -20.24 18.94
N ASP A 614 34.91 -19.24 19.54
CA ASP A 614 36.36 -19.10 19.48
C ASP A 614 37.04 -20.18 20.31
N ALA A 615 36.53 -20.45 21.52
CA ALA A 615 37.02 -21.56 22.35
C ALA A 615 36.75 -22.92 21.70
N ALA A 616 35.57 -23.10 21.07
CA ALA A 616 35.22 -24.33 20.37
C ALA A 616 36.15 -24.59 19.18
N LEU A 617 36.43 -23.57 18.37
CA LEU A 617 37.36 -23.65 17.24
C LEU A 617 38.81 -23.92 17.70
N ALA A 618 39.24 -23.30 18.80
CA ALA A 618 40.55 -23.56 19.39
C ALA A 618 40.68 -25.02 19.88
N ALA A 619 39.65 -25.53 20.57
CA ALA A 619 39.62 -26.91 21.04
C ALA A 619 39.61 -27.92 19.87
N LEU A 620 38.87 -27.62 18.80
CA LEU A 620 38.89 -28.41 17.56
C LEU A 620 40.30 -28.46 16.96
N ALA A 621 40.95 -27.30 16.81
CA ALA A 621 42.28 -27.19 16.21
C ALA A 621 43.36 -27.89 17.05
N GLU A 622 43.26 -27.86 18.38
CA GLU A 622 44.16 -28.57 19.28
C GLU A 622 43.98 -30.09 19.17
N ARG A 623 42.73 -30.57 19.19
CA ARG A 623 42.43 -32.01 19.16
C ARG A 623 42.66 -32.66 17.80
N TYR A 624 42.33 -31.95 16.73
CA TYR A 624 42.45 -32.40 15.34
C TYR A 624 43.30 -31.43 14.51
N PRO A 625 44.65 -31.45 14.66
CA PRO A 625 45.52 -30.53 13.93
C PRO A 625 45.42 -30.65 12.40
N SER A 626 44.99 -31.81 11.89
CA SER A 626 44.72 -32.03 10.47
C SER A 626 43.55 -31.20 9.93
N ALA A 627 42.67 -30.67 10.78
CA ALA A 627 41.57 -29.78 10.38
C ALA A 627 42.07 -28.51 9.67
N ALA A 628 43.29 -28.06 9.99
CA ALA A 628 43.90 -26.87 9.40
C ALA A 628 44.52 -27.10 8.01
N SER A 629 44.68 -28.36 7.58
CA SER A 629 45.35 -28.71 6.31
C SER A 629 44.55 -29.64 5.40
N THR A 630 43.54 -30.33 5.93
CA THR A 630 42.69 -31.25 5.18
C THR A 630 41.52 -30.47 4.56
N LEU A 631 41.40 -30.54 3.24
CA LEU A 631 40.27 -29.96 2.50
C LEU A 631 38.96 -30.71 2.80
N VAL A 632 37.85 -29.99 2.75
CA VAL A 632 36.52 -30.59 2.95
C VAL A 632 36.21 -31.55 1.80
N GLU A 633 35.74 -32.76 2.16
CA GLU A 633 35.35 -33.78 1.19
C GLU A 633 34.04 -33.37 0.48
N PRO A 634 33.88 -33.67 -0.83
CA PRO A 634 32.67 -33.29 -1.58
C PRO A 634 31.36 -33.76 -0.95
N VAL A 635 31.37 -34.92 -0.26
CA VAL A 635 30.18 -35.45 0.43
C VAL A 635 29.79 -34.62 1.66
N ASP A 636 30.75 -33.98 2.32
CA ASP A 636 30.49 -33.10 3.46
C ASP A 636 30.08 -31.71 3.01
N ALA A 637 30.68 -31.21 1.91
CA ALA A 637 30.25 -29.99 1.24
C ALA A 637 28.79 -30.08 0.76
N ALA A 638 28.40 -31.21 0.16
CA ALA A 638 27.00 -31.44 -0.23
C ALA A 638 26.06 -31.50 0.99
N TRP A 639 26.47 -32.18 2.07
CA TRP A 639 25.71 -32.25 3.31
C TRP A 639 25.51 -30.88 3.98
N PHE A 640 26.46 -29.96 3.86
CA PHE A 640 26.35 -28.60 4.40
C PHE A 640 25.12 -27.85 3.88
N VAL A 641 24.81 -28.03 2.59
CA VAL A 641 23.65 -27.39 1.97
C VAL A 641 22.34 -27.86 2.60
N ASP A 642 22.27 -29.14 2.96
CA ASP A 642 21.13 -29.72 3.68
C ASP A 642 21.08 -29.23 5.13
N LEU A 643 22.23 -29.13 5.81
CA LEU A 643 22.34 -28.57 7.16
C LEU A 643 21.81 -27.13 7.22
N CYS A 644 22.12 -26.30 6.21
CA CYS A 644 21.59 -24.93 6.12
C CYS A 644 20.06 -24.87 6.09
N ARG A 645 19.38 -25.97 5.73
CA ARG A 645 17.90 -26.08 5.71
C ARG A 645 17.29 -26.72 6.95
N LYS A 646 18.10 -27.16 7.94
CA LYS A 646 17.64 -27.85 9.16
C LYS A 646 16.52 -27.12 9.91
N HIS A 647 16.62 -25.79 10.02
CA HIS A 647 15.69 -24.96 10.80
C HIS A 647 14.91 -23.95 9.96
N PRO A 648 13.73 -23.50 10.43
CA PRO A 648 12.95 -22.46 9.78
C PRO A 648 13.71 -21.13 9.60
N LYS A 649 14.52 -20.71 10.60
CA LYS A 649 15.37 -19.53 10.48
C LYS A 649 16.49 -19.80 9.47
N PRO A 650 16.54 -19.07 8.33
CA PRO A 650 17.61 -19.26 7.35
C PRO A 650 18.98 -18.84 7.88
N VAL A 651 20.04 -19.36 7.25
CA VAL A 651 21.41 -18.91 7.50
C VAL A 651 21.64 -17.49 6.95
N PRO A 652 22.57 -16.69 7.54
CA PRO A 652 22.83 -15.31 7.14
C PRO A 652 23.75 -15.19 5.90
N PHE A 653 23.83 -16.24 5.08
CA PHE A 653 24.71 -16.29 3.90
C PHE A 653 24.10 -17.15 2.80
N VAL A 654 24.66 -17.06 1.60
CA VAL A 654 24.33 -17.92 0.46
C VAL A 654 25.27 -19.13 0.48
N PRO A 655 24.79 -20.36 0.76
CA PRO A 655 25.66 -21.54 0.85
C PRO A 655 26.18 -21.99 -0.52
N VAL A 656 25.35 -21.86 -1.57
CA VAL A 656 25.67 -22.25 -2.95
C VAL A 656 25.07 -21.25 -3.94
N VAL A 657 25.76 -21.05 -5.07
CA VAL A 657 25.25 -20.24 -6.20
C VAL A 657 24.70 -21.19 -7.26
N ASP A 658 23.43 -21.53 -7.13
CA ASP A 658 22.72 -22.51 -7.97
C ASP A 658 21.34 -21.99 -8.42
N ALA A 659 20.54 -22.84 -9.06
CA ALA A 659 19.20 -22.49 -9.53
C ALA A 659 18.26 -21.96 -8.41
N ASP A 660 18.55 -22.24 -7.14
CA ASP A 660 17.78 -21.80 -5.98
C ASP A 660 18.27 -20.46 -5.39
N ILE A 661 19.21 -19.75 -6.04
CA ILE A 661 19.81 -18.50 -5.53
C ILE A 661 18.78 -17.45 -5.09
N LEU A 662 17.65 -17.32 -5.79
CA LEU A 662 16.57 -16.40 -5.43
C LEU A 662 16.00 -16.71 -4.04
N ARG A 663 15.87 -17.99 -3.71
CA ARG A 663 15.39 -18.45 -2.41
C ARG A 663 16.47 -18.27 -1.35
N TRP A 664 17.70 -18.69 -1.62
CA TRP A 664 18.81 -18.55 -0.67
C TRP A 664 19.02 -17.10 -0.23
N TRP A 665 19.09 -16.18 -1.18
CA TRP A 665 19.32 -14.79 -0.89
C TRP A 665 18.05 -14.08 -0.37
N GLY A 666 16.92 -14.26 -1.05
CA GLY A 666 15.72 -13.46 -0.84
C GLY A 666 14.79 -13.89 0.32
N THR A 667 15.00 -15.05 0.95
CA THR A 667 14.24 -15.45 2.15
C THR A 667 14.82 -14.81 3.41
N ASP A 668 13.99 -14.26 4.30
CA ASP A 668 14.43 -13.66 5.59
C ASP A 668 15.56 -12.61 5.45
N SER A 669 15.35 -11.67 4.52
CA SER A 669 16.29 -10.60 4.19
C SER A 669 15.91 -9.23 4.77
N LEU A 670 15.06 -9.19 5.81
CA LEU A 670 14.48 -7.94 6.33
C LEU A 670 14.96 -7.55 7.74
N TRP A 671 15.35 -8.51 8.57
CA TRP A 671 15.72 -8.25 9.97
C TRP A 671 17.09 -7.57 10.10
N GLN A 672 17.95 -7.70 9.09
CA GLN A 672 19.30 -7.16 9.09
C GLN A 672 19.34 -5.62 9.19
N SER A 673 18.26 -4.93 8.81
CA SER A 673 18.16 -3.47 8.97
C SER A 673 18.05 -3.00 10.43
N GLN A 674 17.98 -3.94 11.37
CA GLN A 674 17.87 -3.71 12.82
C GLN A 674 19.02 -4.35 13.61
N ASP A 675 19.97 -4.96 12.90
CA ASP A 675 21.12 -5.59 13.52
C ASP A 675 22.35 -4.68 13.32
N PRO A 676 23.02 -4.24 14.41
CA PRO A 676 24.11 -3.28 14.34
C PRO A 676 25.35 -3.79 13.59
N ARG A 677 25.40 -5.07 13.22
CA ARG A 677 26.49 -5.67 12.42
C ARG A 677 26.52 -5.19 10.99
N TYR A 678 25.38 -4.79 10.46
CA TYR A 678 25.24 -4.45 9.06
C TYR A 678 25.05 -2.96 8.86
N THR A 679 25.64 -2.46 7.79
CA THR A 679 25.51 -1.06 7.38
C THR A 679 24.29 -0.85 6.49
N ALA A 680 23.83 0.39 6.38
CA ALA A 680 22.71 0.79 5.55
C ALA A 680 22.86 0.44 4.05
N ASP A 681 24.09 0.33 3.52
CA ASP A 681 24.32 -0.08 2.13
C ASP A 681 24.13 -1.59 1.93
N GLN A 682 24.40 -2.40 2.97
CA GLN A 682 24.40 -3.86 2.90
C GLN A 682 23.02 -4.50 3.04
N VAL A 683 22.08 -3.80 3.69
CA VAL A 683 20.79 -4.37 4.11
C VAL A 683 19.66 -4.05 3.14
N ARG A 684 18.62 -4.87 3.14
CA ARG A 684 17.39 -4.60 2.37
C ARG A 684 16.47 -3.69 3.18
N ILE A 685 16.05 -2.57 2.60
CA ILE A 685 15.19 -1.57 3.26
C ILE A 685 14.01 -1.32 2.32
N ILE A 686 12.77 -1.41 2.82
CA ILE A 686 11.57 -1.52 1.98
C ILE A 686 10.54 -0.39 2.18
N PRO A 687 10.90 0.90 2.02
CA PRO A 687 9.96 2.00 2.16
C PRO A 687 9.08 2.17 0.92
N GLY A 688 7.98 2.93 1.06
CA GLY A 688 7.15 3.34 -0.08
C GLY A 688 7.79 4.52 -0.84
N PRO A 689 7.74 4.54 -2.18
CA PRO A 689 8.51 5.49 -2.99
C PRO A 689 8.06 6.95 -2.85
N VAL A 690 6.77 7.17 -2.61
CA VAL A 690 6.22 8.52 -2.37
C VAL A 690 6.41 8.91 -0.90
N ALA A 691 6.19 7.97 0.01
CA ALA A 691 6.17 8.25 1.44
C ALA A 691 7.57 8.53 2.03
N VAL A 692 8.64 7.97 1.45
CA VAL A 692 10.02 8.21 1.91
C VAL A 692 10.42 9.69 1.81
N ALA A 693 9.90 10.41 0.81
CA ALA A 693 10.13 11.85 0.65
C ALA A 693 9.55 12.70 1.80
N GLY A 694 8.62 12.14 2.59
CA GLY A 694 8.06 12.79 3.77
C GLY A 694 8.88 12.61 5.05
N ILE A 695 9.91 11.76 5.01
CA ILE A 695 10.79 11.51 6.17
C ILE A 695 11.86 12.58 6.22
N THR A 696 11.86 13.39 7.29
CA THR A 696 12.78 14.53 7.42
C THR A 696 13.65 14.49 8.67
N THR A 697 13.38 13.55 9.58
CA THR A 697 14.04 13.41 10.87
C THR A 697 14.29 11.94 11.18
N ILE A 698 15.37 11.70 11.93
CA ILE A 698 15.61 10.42 12.61
C ILE A 698 15.25 10.56 14.07
N ASN A 699 14.81 9.47 14.69
CA ASN A 699 14.56 9.35 16.12
C ASN A 699 13.53 10.36 16.68
N GLU A 700 12.54 10.77 15.87
CA GLU A 700 11.31 11.41 16.35
C GLU A 700 10.44 10.36 17.09
N PRO A 701 9.96 10.61 18.32
CA PRO A 701 9.08 9.67 19.01
C PRO A 701 7.82 9.36 18.20
N VAL A 702 7.39 8.09 18.17
CA VAL A 702 6.24 7.67 17.35
C VAL A 702 4.95 8.41 17.71
N GLY A 703 4.75 8.74 18.99
CA GLY A 703 3.59 9.53 19.44
C GLY A 703 3.58 10.96 18.92
N GLU A 704 4.75 11.59 18.77
CA GLU A 704 4.89 12.94 18.21
C GLU A 704 4.66 12.92 16.70
N LEU A 705 5.25 11.94 16.00
CA LEU A 705 5.05 11.73 14.57
C LEU A 705 3.55 11.62 14.24
N LEU A 706 2.85 10.66 14.86
CA LEU A 706 1.43 10.43 14.58
C LEU A 706 0.56 11.62 15.03
N GLY A 707 0.97 12.31 16.10
CA GLY A 707 0.29 13.51 16.59
C GLY A 707 0.35 14.68 15.61
N ARG A 708 1.48 14.85 14.91
CA ARG A 708 1.62 15.85 13.85
C ARG A 708 0.66 15.59 12.68
N PHE A 709 0.42 14.32 12.34
CA PHE A 709 -0.53 13.93 11.30
C PHE A 709 -1.98 14.24 11.71
N GLU A 710 -2.38 13.93 12.94
CA GLU A 710 -3.73 14.27 13.43
C GLU A 710 -3.92 15.80 13.53
N THR A 711 -2.90 16.51 14.03
CA THR A 711 -2.92 17.97 14.18
C THR A 711 -3.15 18.68 12.84
N ALA A 712 -2.48 18.25 11.77
CA ALA A 712 -2.67 18.86 10.44
C ALA A 712 -4.12 18.76 9.94
N ALA A 713 -4.80 17.65 10.23
CA ALA A 713 -6.20 17.48 9.87
C ALA A 713 -7.14 18.31 10.78
N VAL A 714 -6.83 18.43 12.07
CA VAL A 714 -7.55 19.34 12.98
C VAL A 714 -7.42 20.79 12.50
N ASP A 715 -6.20 21.23 12.18
CA ASP A 715 -5.95 22.60 11.72
C ASP A 715 -6.67 22.88 10.39
N ALA A 716 -6.63 21.93 9.44
CA ALA A 716 -7.37 22.05 8.18
C ALA A 716 -8.89 22.24 8.40
N LEU A 717 -9.47 21.56 9.40
CA LEU A 717 -10.88 21.72 9.75
C LEU A 717 -11.18 23.04 10.45
N ARG A 718 -10.28 23.54 11.30
CA ARG A 718 -10.40 24.84 11.97
C ARG A 718 -10.33 25.99 10.96
N ASP A 719 -9.40 25.90 10.01
CA ASP A 719 -9.27 26.87 8.92
C ASP A 719 -10.52 26.87 8.03
N ALA A 720 -11.19 25.73 7.88
CA ALA A 720 -12.49 25.60 7.22
C ALA A 720 -13.69 26.09 8.06
N GLY A 721 -13.46 26.56 9.30
CA GLY A 721 -14.51 27.09 10.18
C GLY A 721 -15.35 26.02 10.89
N THR A 722 -14.85 24.79 11.00
CA THR A 722 -15.54 23.70 11.70
C THR A 722 -15.61 24.00 13.20
N GLY A 723 -16.81 23.96 13.77
CA GLY A 723 -17.02 24.15 15.21
C GLY A 723 -16.47 22.98 16.03
N GLU A 724 -16.07 23.28 17.27
CA GLU A 724 -15.59 22.30 18.24
C GLU A 724 -16.75 21.76 19.08
N GLN A 725 -16.67 20.48 19.48
CA GLN A 725 -17.64 19.83 20.37
C GLN A 725 -16.91 19.29 21.60
N GLU A 726 -17.49 19.45 22.78
CA GLU A 726 -16.94 18.82 23.99
C GLU A 726 -17.17 17.31 23.96
N ALA A 727 -16.14 16.53 24.31
CA ALA A 727 -16.21 15.09 24.47
C ALA A 727 -15.89 14.70 25.92
N ALA A 728 -16.60 13.69 26.44
CA ALA A 728 -16.38 13.19 27.79
C ALA A 728 -15.01 12.49 27.98
N GLY A 729 -14.38 12.07 26.88
CA GLY A 729 -13.08 11.42 26.86
C GLY A 729 -12.87 10.63 25.56
N ARG A 730 -11.67 10.04 25.43
CA ARG A 730 -11.25 9.15 24.35
C ARG A 730 -10.48 8.00 25.00
N LEU A 731 -10.60 6.77 24.49
CA LEU A 731 -9.84 5.66 25.05
C LEU A 731 -8.36 5.94 24.83
N GLY A 732 -7.64 6.12 25.93
CA GLY A 732 -6.22 6.42 25.88
C GLY A 732 -5.85 7.89 25.69
N ALA A 733 -6.80 8.81 25.90
CA ALA A 733 -6.47 10.22 26.15
C ALA A 733 -6.02 10.42 27.59
#